data_AF-A0A439VD97-F1
#
_entry.id   AF-A0A439VD97-F1
#
_cell.length_a   1.000
_cell.length_b   1.000
_cell.length_c   1.000
_cell.angle_alpha   90.00
_cell.angle_beta   90.00
_cell.angle_gamma   90.00
#
_symmetry.space_group_name_H-M   'P 1'
#
loop_
_entity.id
_entity.type
_entity.pdbx_description
1 polymer ?
#
loop_
_entity_poly.entity_id
_entity_poly.type
_entity_poly.pdbx_seq_one_letter_code
_entity_poly.pdbx_strand_id
1 'polypeptide(L)'
;MADTVIDLTGGTTSDTLTDGTIFAAAPQGDAGTGNYDTFLVLGAQGTESGFNTDGTPLPLNDGQQEHTNALLLSSMQVVTVDGHDYYVFKLDANEPNSANGALLSLNTLQIYSASDPNITSLPTLQGQQLLYDMDGNATDGDVTVDLNAGKDAPAGSGQGDLFVYIPTSFFANATGDYVYLYSTFGTPNQSDGGFEEWGVITKASVDHAPTVAIEKTVDPLSIDEGEATTVTYTYKVTNTSADGAADPLTLTSLIDDNATPNDTSDDINLLNTSHTGDSNNNGLLDFGETWVFTADVNIAAQNAGGSIVNTVVVHAHDDDSTNDVSASDTATVTVKDVAPSIAIDKTVDPIEINEGEAKTVTYTYKVTNTSAAGAFDPLTLTSLIDDNATPNDTSDDINLLNTSHTGDSNNDGLLDFGETWVFTAAVNIAAHNAGSITNTVVVNANDDEGTGAPPASDDATVTVKDVAPSIAIDKTVDADHDGIFHSSETVQSGAQNATYHYAITNTSPAGALDPLTLTSLVDDNGTPANTGDDIDLLNGFVANSSHGTHYVSGDTNGDYLVDSNETWVFEATSAFNLLPKADSRTNTVEVAAHDDDSLNEVTAQDTATVSSFAGPGVRTPGFWSNLGKSFWDGVAGADKSGPNFASGELRYAVDSNNDTHKDGLDKAGLLIGDYDKDGLTTGNEDTFFISYADALKVIDASSKDLQDTRFVLARDAVATWLNFLAGNPIGDASTDPNSPQKYLDQAIDWLQVTNGGTSSTHFEDWGGGSAVKASSAAWNVGLDAESATGGNELAGNLIHQELDFYNNTGMTFEGAILHIYANDGG
;
A
#
# COMPACT_ATOMS: atom_id res chain seq x y z
N MET A 1 40.59 106.82 55.40
CA MET A 1 39.47 106.06 55.99
C MET A 1 40.10 105.27 57.14
N ALA A 2 39.34 104.82 58.13
CA ALA A 2 39.96 104.13 59.26
C ALA A 2 40.16 102.67 58.85
N ASP A 3 41.41 102.22 58.81
CA ASP A 3 41.73 100.81 58.66
C ASP A 3 41.18 100.04 59.87
N THR A 4 40.59 98.87 59.64
CA THR A 4 39.91 98.07 60.67
C THR A 4 40.84 96.96 61.16
N VAL A 5 41.10 96.92 62.46
CA VAL A 5 41.85 95.83 63.09
C VAL A 5 40.88 94.99 63.91
N ILE A 6 40.68 93.75 63.50
CA ILE A 6 39.94 92.74 64.26
C ILE A 6 40.95 92.03 65.18
N ASP A 7 41.01 92.47 66.44
CA ASP A 7 41.93 91.91 67.44
C ASP A 7 41.27 90.75 68.20
N LEU A 8 41.58 89.52 67.78
CA LEU A 8 41.20 88.26 68.42
C LEU A 8 42.31 87.69 69.33
N THR A 9 43.39 88.45 69.56
CA THR A 9 44.55 87.98 70.34
C THR A 9 44.25 87.87 71.84
N GLY A 10 43.22 88.57 72.31
CA GLY A 10 42.85 88.73 73.72
C GLY A 10 41.44 88.26 74.10
N GLY A 11 40.66 89.16 74.74
CA GLY A 11 39.34 88.85 75.33
C GLY A 11 38.14 88.97 74.37
N THR A 12 38.34 89.53 73.18
CA THR A 12 37.34 89.58 72.10
C THR A 12 37.20 88.20 71.50
N THR A 13 35.98 87.65 71.47
CA THR A 13 35.72 86.30 70.96
C THR A 13 35.25 86.27 69.51
N SER A 14 34.72 87.39 69.02
CA SER A 14 34.26 87.56 67.64
C SER A 14 34.08 89.05 67.32
N ASP A 15 34.23 89.41 66.05
CA ASP A 15 33.84 90.72 65.51
C ASP A 15 33.13 90.55 64.16
N THR A 16 32.33 91.53 63.76
CA THR A 16 31.50 91.46 62.55
C THR A 16 31.71 92.70 61.70
N LEU A 17 32.14 92.48 60.46
CA LEU A 17 32.29 93.53 59.46
C LEU A 17 30.92 94.08 59.02
N THR A 18 30.89 95.27 58.42
CA THR A 18 29.63 95.90 58.02
C THR A 18 28.93 95.19 56.87
N ASP A 19 29.61 94.27 56.19
CA ASP A 19 29.05 93.37 55.17
C ASP A 19 28.40 92.10 55.75
N GLY A 20 28.45 91.93 57.07
CA GLY A 20 27.88 90.79 57.79
C GLY A 20 28.84 89.61 57.96
N THR A 21 30.08 89.70 57.48
CA THR A 21 31.11 88.67 57.70
C THR A 21 31.53 88.65 59.17
N ILE A 22 31.57 87.46 59.77
CA ILE A 22 31.95 87.28 61.18
C ILE A 22 33.31 86.60 61.22
N PHE A 23 34.27 87.20 61.92
CA PHE A 23 35.52 86.57 62.30
C PHE A 23 35.44 86.21 63.78
N ALA A 24 35.66 84.95 64.12
CA ALA A 24 35.49 84.44 65.48
C ALA A 24 36.63 83.51 65.89
N ALA A 25 37.08 83.61 67.14
CA ALA A 25 38.09 82.74 67.74
C ALA A 25 37.48 81.43 68.31
N ALA A 26 36.18 81.20 68.09
CA ALA A 26 35.46 79.97 68.46
C ALA A 26 34.20 79.81 67.58
N PRO A 27 33.70 78.57 67.36
CA PRO A 27 32.50 78.34 66.56
C PRO A 27 31.28 79.12 67.08
N GLN A 28 30.54 79.74 66.17
CA GLN A 28 29.24 80.38 66.37
C GLN A 28 28.10 79.52 65.80
N GLY A 29 26.93 79.55 66.46
CA GLY A 29 25.71 78.84 66.04
C GLY A 29 25.78 77.32 66.09
N ASP A 30 24.89 76.65 65.36
CA ASP A 30 24.81 75.19 65.21
C ASP A 30 25.88 74.64 64.25
N ALA A 31 27.08 75.25 64.23
CA ALA A 31 28.19 74.81 63.39
C ALA A 31 28.61 73.35 63.67
N GLY A 32 28.26 72.81 64.85
CA GLY A 32 28.40 71.38 65.19
C GLY A 32 29.83 70.84 65.09
N THR A 33 30.05 69.57 65.45
CA THR A 33 31.33 68.88 65.20
C THR A 33 31.38 68.29 63.79
N GLY A 34 30.82 68.98 62.79
CA GLY A 34 30.77 68.47 61.41
C GLY A 34 32.14 68.00 60.92
N ASN A 35 32.16 67.09 59.94
CA ASN A 35 33.43 66.63 59.35
C ASN A 35 34.13 67.84 58.71
N TYR A 36 35.16 68.36 59.39
CA TYR A 36 36.01 69.41 58.87
C TYR A 36 37.02 68.77 57.95
N ASP A 37 36.96 69.13 56.67
CA ASP A 37 37.90 68.66 55.66
C ASP A 37 38.90 69.76 55.33
N THR A 38 40.19 69.49 55.52
CA THR A 38 41.28 70.43 55.19
C THR A 38 41.43 70.47 53.67
N PHE A 39 41.34 71.66 53.09
CA PHE A 39 41.39 71.84 51.64
C PHE A 39 42.51 72.79 51.19
N LEU A 40 43.22 73.44 52.11
CA LEU A 40 44.42 74.23 51.83
C LEU A 40 45.36 74.21 53.02
N VAL A 41 46.63 73.90 52.77
CA VAL A 41 47.71 74.02 53.75
C VAL A 41 48.70 75.07 53.25
N LEU A 42 49.08 76.02 54.10
CA LEU A 42 50.11 77.04 53.81
C LEU A 42 51.30 76.85 54.74
N GLY A 43 52.51 77.19 54.30
CA GLY A 43 53.64 77.31 55.20
C GLY A 43 54.84 78.07 54.62
N ALA A 44 55.20 79.20 55.24
CA ALA A 44 56.46 79.90 55.01
C ALA A 44 56.97 80.61 56.30
N GLN A 45 58.03 81.43 56.20
CA GLN A 45 58.49 82.30 57.29
C GLN A 45 58.34 83.76 56.86
N GLY A 46 57.87 84.62 57.77
CA GLY A 46 57.62 86.04 57.52
C GLY A 46 56.22 86.29 56.97
N THR A 47 56.12 86.37 55.64
CA THR A 47 54.85 86.57 54.92
C THR A 47 54.57 85.35 54.07
N GLU A 48 53.34 84.86 54.11
CA GLU A 48 52.91 83.70 53.33
C GLU A 48 51.59 83.96 52.60
N SER A 49 51.41 83.24 51.49
CA SER A 49 50.22 83.33 50.65
C SER A 49 49.99 82.04 49.89
N GLY A 50 48.73 81.68 49.67
CA GLY A 50 48.38 80.52 48.85
C GLY A 50 46.88 80.38 48.66
N PHE A 51 46.50 79.40 47.85
CA PHE A 51 45.11 79.07 47.58
C PHE A 51 44.94 77.58 47.25
N ASN A 52 43.74 77.06 47.43
CA ASN A 52 43.45 75.64 47.21
C ASN A 52 43.35 75.26 45.73
N THR A 53 43.88 74.10 45.32
CA THR A 53 43.76 73.60 43.93
C THR A 53 44.11 72.11 43.84
N ASP A 54 43.49 71.38 42.90
CA ASP A 54 43.92 70.02 42.51
C ASP A 54 45.13 70.05 41.53
N GLY A 55 45.49 71.25 41.06
CA GLY A 55 46.52 71.44 40.07
C GLY A 55 47.94 71.21 40.61
N THR A 56 48.72 70.41 39.90
CA THR A 56 50.15 70.18 40.19
C THR A 56 51.03 70.93 39.18
N PRO A 57 52.06 71.71 39.60
CA PRO A 57 52.50 71.95 40.97
C PRO A 57 51.73 73.09 41.68
N LEU A 58 51.72 72.99 43.01
CA LEU A 58 51.32 74.00 43.98
C LEU A 58 51.96 75.40 43.72
N PRO A 59 51.16 76.47 43.50
CA PRO A 59 51.64 77.72 42.87
C PRO A 59 52.37 78.75 43.76
N LEU A 60 52.17 78.78 45.07
CA LEU A 60 52.70 79.81 45.98
C LEU A 60 53.40 79.19 47.22
N ASN A 61 52.94 79.52 48.44
CA ASN A 61 53.39 78.91 49.70
C ASN A 61 52.46 77.78 50.17
N ASP A 62 51.53 77.38 49.32
CA ASP A 62 50.72 76.19 49.53
C ASP A 62 51.59 74.93 49.60
N GLY A 63 51.29 74.09 50.58
CA GLY A 63 52.02 72.88 50.93
C GLY A 63 51.11 71.66 50.90
N GLN A 64 51.71 70.47 51.07
CA GLN A 64 51.01 69.18 51.18
C GLN A 64 49.93 68.99 50.12
N GLN A 65 50.32 68.56 48.91
CA GLN A 65 49.40 68.40 47.77
C GLN A 65 48.20 67.50 48.11
N GLU A 66 48.39 66.49 48.97
CA GLU A 66 47.34 65.61 49.47
C GLU A 66 46.26 66.30 50.33
N HIS A 67 46.56 67.48 50.89
CA HIS A 67 45.69 68.26 51.77
C HIS A 67 45.32 69.64 51.18
N THR A 68 45.76 69.92 49.95
CA THR A 68 45.41 71.12 49.19
C THR A 68 44.65 70.68 47.94
N ASN A 69 43.33 70.89 47.93
CA ASN A 69 42.41 70.36 46.89
C ASN A 69 41.34 71.40 46.51
N ALA A 70 40.84 71.36 45.28
CA ALA A 70 39.73 72.20 44.85
C ALA A 70 38.45 71.86 45.63
N LEU A 71 37.71 72.88 46.08
CA LEU A 71 36.52 72.69 46.91
C LEU A 71 35.25 72.85 46.07
N LEU A 72 34.38 71.83 46.02
CA LEU A 72 33.07 71.94 45.35
C LEU A 72 32.09 72.80 46.17
N LEU A 73 31.47 73.80 45.55
CA LEU A 73 30.43 74.62 46.20
C LEU A 73 29.24 73.76 46.66
N SER A 74 28.92 72.69 45.92
CA SER A 74 27.81 71.79 46.23
C SER A 74 28.05 70.92 47.47
N SER A 75 29.32 70.63 47.79
CA SER A 75 29.69 69.82 48.96
C SER A 75 29.68 70.63 50.26
N MET A 76 29.78 71.97 50.19
CA MET A 76 29.77 72.84 51.36
C MET A 76 28.40 72.86 52.06
N GLN A 77 28.42 72.77 53.40
CA GLN A 77 27.24 72.87 54.24
C GLN A 77 26.93 74.34 54.57
N VAL A 78 25.65 74.71 54.50
CA VAL A 78 25.17 76.01 54.99
C VAL A 78 24.98 75.95 56.51
N VAL A 79 25.53 76.92 57.22
CA VAL A 79 25.39 77.09 58.68
C VAL A 79 24.63 78.37 58.98
N THR A 80 23.57 78.27 59.78
CA THR A 80 22.77 79.42 60.17
C THR A 80 23.24 79.98 61.52
N VAL A 81 23.57 81.28 61.59
CA VAL A 81 23.91 82.01 62.81
C VAL A 81 22.99 83.22 62.92
N ASP A 82 22.27 83.35 64.05
CA ASP A 82 21.30 84.43 64.32
C ASP A 82 20.29 84.71 63.17
N GLY A 83 19.92 83.66 62.43
CA GLY A 83 18.94 83.74 61.33
C GLY A 83 19.53 84.14 59.96
N HIS A 84 20.85 84.23 59.84
CA HIS A 84 21.58 84.44 58.59
C HIS A 84 22.36 83.19 58.20
N ASP A 85 22.42 82.89 56.90
CA ASP A 85 23.06 81.68 56.36
C ASP A 85 24.48 81.98 55.88
N TYR A 86 25.44 81.17 56.34
CA TYR A 86 26.86 81.33 56.10
C TYR A 86 27.49 80.04 55.54
N TYR A 87 28.54 80.22 54.75
CA TYR A 87 29.58 79.19 54.62
C TYR A 87 30.70 79.51 55.62
N VAL A 88 31.21 78.47 56.27
CA VAL A 88 32.17 78.61 57.37
C VAL A 88 33.52 78.05 56.96
N PHE A 89 34.53 78.91 56.93
CA PHE A 89 35.91 78.54 56.73
C PHE A 89 36.63 78.55 58.07
N LYS A 90 37.27 77.45 58.40
CA LYS A 90 38.01 77.26 59.65
C LYS A 90 39.49 77.29 59.33
N LEU A 91 40.25 78.03 60.10
CA LEU A 91 41.71 78.03 60.07
C LEU A 91 42.22 77.39 61.36
N ASP A 92 43.08 76.40 61.21
CA ASP A 92 43.94 75.83 62.25
C ASP A 92 45.36 76.33 61.96
N ALA A 93 45.87 77.24 62.80
CA ALA A 93 47.14 77.93 62.60
C ALA A 93 48.13 77.48 63.68
N ASN A 94 49.25 76.90 63.27
CA ASN A 94 50.14 76.20 64.18
C ASN A 94 51.51 76.88 64.33
N GLU A 95 51.51 78.08 64.93
CA GLU A 95 52.74 78.87 65.16
C GLU A 95 53.62 78.31 66.30
N PRO A 96 54.96 78.24 66.14
CA PRO A 96 55.86 77.71 67.16
C PRO A 96 56.01 78.64 68.38
N ASN A 97 55.76 78.11 69.59
CA ASN A 97 55.77 78.86 70.87
C ASN A 97 57.11 79.57 71.17
N SER A 98 57.24 80.82 70.72
CA SER A 98 58.38 81.72 70.93
C SER A 98 57.94 83.00 71.67
N ALA A 99 58.88 83.85 72.13
CA ALA A 99 58.53 85.03 72.95
C ALA A 99 57.69 86.10 72.22
N ASN A 100 57.55 85.98 70.89
CA ASN A 100 56.56 86.68 70.05
C ASN A 100 55.73 85.69 69.20
N GLY A 101 55.97 84.38 69.28
CA GLY A 101 55.55 83.36 68.31
C GLY A 101 54.24 82.66 68.66
N ALA A 102 53.23 83.45 69.02
CA ALA A 102 51.87 82.95 69.19
C ALA A 102 50.85 83.83 68.47
N LEU A 103 51.27 84.95 67.88
CA LEU A 103 50.38 85.88 67.18
C LEU A 103 50.60 85.76 65.68
N LEU A 104 49.52 85.75 64.93
CA LEU A 104 49.52 85.73 63.47
C LEU A 104 48.51 86.76 62.96
N SER A 105 48.86 87.48 61.90
CA SER A 105 47.96 88.45 61.26
C SER A 105 47.51 87.94 59.90
N LEU A 106 46.20 87.77 59.69
CA LEU A 106 45.59 87.57 58.38
C LEU A 106 45.41 88.94 57.71
N ASN A 107 46.00 89.09 56.52
CA ASN A 107 46.08 90.33 55.76
C ASN A 107 45.23 90.32 54.50
N THR A 108 44.87 89.15 53.98
CA THR A 108 43.97 89.05 52.83
C THR A 108 43.20 87.75 52.94
N LEU A 109 41.92 87.81 52.61
CA LEU A 109 41.04 86.67 52.45
C LEU A 109 40.10 86.98 51.30
N GLN A 110 40.29 86.26 50.20
CA GLN A 110 39.49 86.39 49.00
C GLN A 110 38.92 85.03 48.61
N ILE A 111 37.65 85.01 48.23
CA ILE A 111 36.98 83.81 47.72
C ILE A 111 36.64 84.00 46.25
N TYR A 112 36.97 83.02 45.41
CA TYR A 112 36.67 83.00 43.99
C TYR A 112 35.81 81.79 43.61
N SER A 113 35.06 81.93 42.52
CA SER A 113 34.35 80.83 41.86
C SER A 113 35.01 80.50 40.51
N ALA A 114 35.26 79.22 40.26
CA ALA A 114 35.86 78.73 39.01
C ALA A 114 35.24 77.41 38.57
N SER A 115 35.26 77.13 37.26
CA SER A 115 34.81 75.84 36.69
C SER A 115 35.94 74.81 36.59
N ASP A 116 37.19 75.24 36.72
CA ASP A 116 38.38 74.38 36.62
C ASP A 116 38.94 74.10 38.02
N PRO A 117 39.07 72.84 38.45
CA PRO A 117 39.70 72.49 39.74
C PRO A 117 41.24 72.60 39.73
N ASN A 118 41.88 72.75 38.57
CA ASN A 118 43.33 72.65 38.41
C ASN A 118 44.02 74.01 38.18
N ILE A 119 43.60 75.10 38.83
CA ILE A 119 44.25 76.41 38.67
C ILE A 119 45.64 76.43 39.33
N THR A 120 46.71 76.50 38.54
CA THR A 120 48.10 76.50 39.06
C THR A 120 48.81 77.87 39.00
N SER A 121 48.09 79.00 39.00
CA SER A 121 48.75 80.32 39.11
C SER A 121 47.84 81.41 39.67
N LEU A 122 48.40 82.31 40.49
CA LEU A 122 47.66 83.41 41.10
C LEU A 122 47.00 84.36 40.06
N PRO A 123 47.66 84.77 38.95
CA PRO A 123 47.00 85.59 37.93
C PRO A 123 45.80 84.91 37.28
N THR A 124 45.83 83.58 37.12
CA THR A 124 44.69 82.81 36.59
C THR A 124 43.53 82.81 37.57
N LEU A 125 43.82 82.63 38.88
CA LEU A 125 42.81 82.70 39.93
C LEU A 125 42.20 84.10 40.03
N GLN A 126 43.03 85.15 40.03
CA GLN A 126 42.57 86.54 40.08
C GLN A 126 41.76 86.97 38.85
N GLY A 127 41.82 86.19 37.75
CA GLY A 127 40.95 86.35 36.58
C GLY A 127 39.59 85.65 36.71
N GLN A 128 39.39 84.82 37.74
CA GLN A 128 38.11 84.17 38.02
C GLN A 128 37.12 85.13 38.71
N GLN A 129 35.88 84.69 38.88
CA GLN A 129 34.86 85.50 39.54
C GLN A 129 35.19 85.65 41.03
N LEU A 130 35.57 86.84 41.47
CA LEU A 130 35.67 87.19 42.89
C LEU A 130 34.28 87.18 43.53
N LEU A 131 34.08 86.33 44.53
CA LEU A 131 32.85 86.22 45.32
C LEU A 131 32.92 87.07 46.59
N TYR A 132 34.06 87.06 47.27
CA TYR A 132 34.27 87.75 48.54
C TYR A 132 35.69 88.30 48.63
N ASP A 133 35.84 89.47 49.27
CA ASP A 133 37.11 90.11 49.58
C ASP A 133 36.96 90.82 50.93
N MET A 134 37.80 90.48 51.91
CA MET A 134 37.72 91.09 53.24
C MET A 134 37.94 92.61 53.24
N ASP A 135 38.67 93.13 52.25
CA ASP A 135 38.90 94.58 52.06
C ASP A 135 37.90 95.19 51.06
N GLY A 136 36.95 94.39 50.56
CA GLY A 136 36.00 94.79 49.52
C GLY A 136 34.98 95.83 49.98
N ASN A 137 34.82 96.02 51.29
CA ASN A 137 33.88 96.98 51.87
C ASN A 137 34.55 98.33 52.16
N ALA A 138 34.16 99.36 51.39
CA ALA A 138 34.70 100.71 51.53
C ALA A 138 34.46 101.36 52.91
N THR A 139 33.55 100.82 53.74
CA THR A 139 33.28 101.32 55.10
C THR A 139 34.34 100.85 56.09
N ASP A 140 34.85 99.63 55.91
CA ASP A 140 35.74 98.95 56.85
C ASP A 140 37.23 99.20 56.52
N GLY A 141 37.55 99.67 55.31
CA GLY A 141 38.94 100.02 54.93
C GLY A 141 39.81 98.78 54.71
N ASP A 142 41.12 98.92 54.95
CA ASP A 142 42.07 97.79 54.99
C ASP A 142 41.82 96.99 56.28
N VAL A 143 41.48 95.71 56.17
CA VAL A 143 41.11 94.85 57.30
C VAL A 143 42.29 93.96 57.66
N THR A 144 42.73 94.00 58.91
CA THR A 144 43.71 93.05 59.47
C THR A 144 43.08 92.27 60.59
N VAL A 145 43.18 90.93 60.57
CA VAL A 145 42.71 90.07 61.66
C VAL A 145 43.91 89.53 62.42
N ASP A 146 44.08 89.99 63.65
CA ASP A 146 45.14 89.53 64.55
C ASP A 146 44.59 88.38 65.40
N LEU A 147 45.16 87.19 65.26
CA LEU A 147 44.79 85.99 66.03
C LEU A 147 45.94 85.52 66.92
N ASN A 148 45.59 84.78 67.97
CA ASN A 148 46.56 84.11 68.83
C ASN A 148 46.61 82.62 68.47
N ALA A 149 47.38 82.29 67.43
CA ALA A 149 47.68 80.93 66.95
C ALA A 149 48.40 80.04 68.00
N GLY A 150 48.84 80.60 69.14
CA GLY A 150 49.42 79.84 70.25
C GLY A 150 48.50 79.69 71.48
N LYS A 151 47.26 80.20 71.44
CA LYS A 151 46.34 80.26 72.59
C LYS A 151 46.01 78.88 73.17
N ASP A 152 45.98 77.86 72.32
CA ASP A 152 45.60 76.49 72.69
C ASP A 152 46.78 75.51 72.67
N ALA A 153 48.03 76.00 72.73
CA ALA A 153 49.23 75.18 72.83
C ALA A 153 49.29 74.34 74.14
N PRO A 154 49.60 73.02 74.09
CA PRO A 154 50.00 72.26 72.91
C PRO A 154 48.77 71.77 72.13
N ALA A 155 48.45 72.46 71.04
CA ALA A 155 47.31 72.14 70.20
C ALA A 155 47.70 70.96 69.32
N GLY A 156 46.93 69.87 69.44
CA GLY A 156 46.89 68.85 68.40
C GLY A 156 46.00 69.34 67.27
N SER A 157 46.37 68.99 66.04
CA SER A 157 45.60 69.23 64.81
C SER A 157 44.09 69.03 65.03
N GLY A 158 43.30 70.06 64.76
CA GLY A 158 41.84 69.95 64.68
C GLY A 158 41.04 70.92 65.57
N GLN A 159 41.65 71.79 66.37
CA GLN A 159 40.93 72.86 67.07
C GLN A 159 41.21 74.18 66.35
N GLY A 160 40.17 74.81 65.79
CA GLY A 160 40.37 75.97 64.91
C GLY A 160 40.64 77.24 65.69
N ASP A 161 41.69 77.95 65.31
CA ASP A 161 42.10 79.24 65.88
C ASP A 161 41.27 80.41 65.32
N LEU A 162 40.73 80.25 64.11
CA LEU A 162 39.85 81.23 63.49
C LEU A 162 38.70 80.55 62.71
N PHE A 163 37.51 81.09 62.84
CA PHE A 163 36.34 80.75 62.05
C PHE A 163 35.87 82.00 61.32
N VAL A 164 35.72 81.90 60.01
CA VAL A 164 35.24 82.97 59.13
C VAL A 164 33.90 82.56 58.56
N TYR A 165 32.86 83.28 58.98
CA TYR A 165 31.49 83.09 58.52
C TYR A 165 31.21 84.10 57.40
N ILE A 166 31.23 83.63 56.15
CA ILE A 166 30.95 84.47 54.99
C ILE A 166 29.50 84.25 54.56
N PRO A 167 28.67 85.31 54.48
CA PRO A 167 27.26 85.17 54.09
C PRO A 167 27.10 84.44 52.75
N THR A 168 26.19 83.45 52.71
CA THR A 168 25.87 82.69 51.48
C THR A 168 25.42 83.58 50.31
N SER A 169 24.94 84.80 50.59
CA SER A 169 24.60 85.79 49.57
C SER A 169 25.76 86.18 48.66
N PHE A 170 27.01 86.09 49.12
CA PHE A 170 28.20 86.30 48.28
C PHE A 170 28.38 85.19 47.22
N PHE A 171 27.81 84.00 47.46
CA PHE A 171 27.95 82.82 46.61
C PHE A 171 26.74 82.59 45.69
N ALA A 172 25.64 83.35 45.88
CA ALA A 172 24.36 83.13 45.19
C ALA A 172 24.44 83.23 43.65
N ASN A 173 25.48 83.90 43.12
CA ASN A 173 25.71 84.07 41.68
C ASN A 173 27.05 83.47 41.22
N ALA A 174 27.60 82.50 41.95
CA ALA A 174 28.80 81.77 41.55
C ALA A 174 28.58 81.09 40.18
N THR A 175 29.49 81.33 39.23
CA THR A 175 29.38 80.79 37.86
C THR A 175 30.10 79.46 37.65
N GLY A 176 30.96 79.06 38.59
CA GLY A 176 31.71 77.82 38.56
C GLY A 176 31.39 76.92 39.76
N ASP A 177 31.58 75.62 39.57
CA ASP A 177 31.26 74.59 40.57
C ASP A 177 32.28 74.55 41.72
N TYR A 178 33.47 75.12 41.54
CA TYR A 178 34.54 75.14 42.53
C TYR A 178 34.69 76.50 43.22
N VAL A 179 35.02 76.45 44.51
CA VAL A 179 35.34 77.56 45.39
C VAL A 179 36.83 77.56 45.68
N TYR A 180 37.45 78.72 45.49
CA TYR A 180 38.86 78.95 45.78
C TYR A 180 39.01 79.98 46.89
N LEU A 181 39.68 79.63 47.98
CA LEU A 181 40.08 80.54 49.05
C LEU A 181 41.55 80.93 48.82
N TYR A 182 41.80 82.23 48.67
CA TYR A 182 43.13 82.82 48.67
C TYR A 182 43.33 83.62 49.96
N SER A 183 44.43 83.37 50.66
CA SER A 183 44.76 84.13 51.87
C SER A 183 46.22 84.57 51.90
N THR A 184 46.49 85.69 52.60
CA THR A 184 47.85 86.13 52.93
C THR A 184 47.99 86.43 54.43
N PHE A 185 49.14 86.11 55.01
CA PHE A 185 49.45 86.37 56.41
C PHE A 185 50.81 87.05 56.60
N GLY A 186 51.00 87.74 57.74
CA GLY A 186 52.33 88.07 58.25
C GLY A 186 52.62 89.53 58.61
N THR A 187 51.63 90.45 58.66
CA THR A 187 51.84 91.85 59.08
C THR A 187 50.68 92.39 59.93
N PRO A 188 50.90 92.98 61.12
CA PRO A 188 52.19 93.18 61.78
C PRO A 188 52.79 91.92 62.41
N ASN A 189 52.00 90.86 62.63
CA ASN A 189 52.47 89.62 63.25
C ASN A 189 52.84 88.59 62.17
N GLN A 190 54.13 88.23 62.11
CA GLN A 190 54.74 87.36 61.09
C GLN A 190 54.54 85.87 61.39
N SER A 191 54.45 85.05 60.34
CA SER A 191 54.54 83.60 60.47
C SER A 191 55.97 83.17 60.84
N ASP A 192 56.13 82.34 61.88
CA ASP A 192 57.42 81.87 62.42
C ASP A 192 57.74 80.43 61.93
N GLY A 193 57.03 79.96 60.89
CA GLY A 193 57.28 78.69 60.20
C GLY A 193 56.35 77.52 60.57
N GLY A 194 55.17 77.83 61.10
CA GLY A 194 54.05 76.89 61.31
C GLY A 194 53.35 76.46 60.01
N PHE A 195 52.27 75.70 60.13
CA PHE A 195 51.33 75.47 59.02
C PHE A 195 49.97 76.11 59.34
N GLU A 196 49.37 76.73 58.33
CA GLU A 196 48.02 77.28 58.36
C GLU A 196 47.11 76.41 57.49
N GLU A 197 46.22 75.67 58.14
CA GLU A 197 45.34 74.69 57.53
C GLU A 197 43.91 75.24 57.46
N TRP A 198 43.44 75.54 56.25
CA TRP A 198 42.04 75.92 56.01
C TRP A 198 41.18 74.68 55.77
N GLY A 199 40.07 74.61 56.49
CA GLY A 199 39.02 73.62 56.31
C GLY A 199 37.63 74.23 56.17
N VAL A 200 36.68 73.41 55.73
CA VAL A 200 35.26 73.78 55.55
C VAL A 200 34.34 72.71 56.13
N ILE A 201 33.07 73.05 56.39
CA ILE A 201 32.03 72.10 56.80
C ILE A 201 31.35 71.50 55.55
N THR A 202 31.30 70.18 55.41
CA THR A 202 30.73 69.47 54.23
C THR A 202 29.41 68.73 54.52
N LYS A 203 28.61 68.47 53.47
CA LYS A 203 27.37 67.65 53.52
C LYS A 203 27.70 66.14 53.54
N ALA A 204 26.85 65.32 54.19
CA ALA A 204 26.92 63.85 54.12
C ALA A 204 26.31 63.31 52.79
N SER A 205 26.90 62.28 52.19
CA SER A 205 26.36 61.57 51.01
C SER A 205 25.16 60.67 51.36
N VAL A 206 24.31 60.37 50.38
CA VAL A 206 23.18 59.42 50.47
C VAL A 206 23.45 58.29 49.48
N ASP A 207 23.41 57.05 49.96
CA ASP A 207 23.65 55.80 49.23
C ASP A 207 22.31 55.18 48.72
N HIS A 208 22.26 54.69 47.46
CA HIS A 208 21.08 54.02 46.88
C HIS A 208 21.23 52.50 46.87
N ALA A 209 20.12 51.78 47.08
CA ALA A 209 20.14 50.32 47.08
C ALA A 209 20.55 49.73 45.71
N PRO A 210 21.36 48.64 45.71
CA PRO A 210 21.86 48.04 44.48
C PRO A 210 20.74 47.36 43.67
N THR A 211 20.95 47.15 42.37
CA THR A 211 20.04 46.36 41.52
C THR A 211 20.77 45.55 40.46
N VAL A 212 20.43 44.26 40.35
CA VAL A 212 20.93 43.34 39.33
C VAL A 212 19.82 42.92 38.38
N ALA A 213 20.14 42.66 37.11
CA ALA A 213 19.25 42.08 36.12
C ALA A 213 19.85 40.81 35.51
N ILE A 214 19.00 39.87 35.11
CA ILE A 214 19.39 38.66 34.39
C ILE A 214 18.45 38.43 33.20
N GLU A 215 19.02 38.06 32.05
CA GLU A 215 18.31 37.59 30.85
C GLU A 215 18.75 36.15 30.58
N LYS A 216 17.79 35.24 30.41
CA LYS A 216 18.00 33.84 30.07
C LYS A 216 17.35 33.51 28.72
N THR A 217 18.14 32.94 27.82
CA THR A 217 17.66 32.46 26.52
C THR A 217 18.02 31.00 26.31
N VAL A 218 17.34 30.32 25.39
CA VAL A 218 17.61 28.92 25.02
C VAL A 218 17.64 28.76 23.51
N ASP A 219 18.52 27.90 23.01
CA ASP A 219 18.59 27.49 21.62
C ASP A 219 18.84 25.96 21.54
N PRO A 220 17.99 25.19 20.84
CA PRO A 220 16.76 25.60 20.15
C PRO A 220 15.59 25.92 21.10
N LEU A 221 14.65 26.76 20.64
CA LEU A 221 13.39 27.09 21.35
C LEU A 221 12.36 25.94 21.36
N SER A 222 12.61 24.90 20.57
CA SER A 222 11.74 23.74 20.44
C SER A 222 12.55 22.51 20.08
N ILE A 223 12.12 21.37 20.59
CA ILE A 223 12.66 20.05 20.25
C ILE A 223 11.54 19.18 19.70
N ASP A 224 11.91 18.17 18.92
CA ASP A 224 11.00 17.15 18.45
C ASP A 224 10.80 16.11 19.56
N GLU A 225 9.61 15.52 19.64
CA GLU A 225 9.31 14.48 20.63
C GLU A 225 10.08 13.17 20.38
N GLY A 226 10.01 12.24 21.34
CA GLY A 226 10.53 10.88 21.16
C GLY A 226 12.04 10.70 21.32
N GLU A 227 12.84 11.76 21.20
CA GLU A 227 14.30 11.71 21.32
C GLU A 227 14.85 12.71 22.34
N ALA A 228 15.87 12.28 23.08
CA ALA A 228 16.57 13.17 23.99
C ALA A 228 17.40 14.21 23.21
N THR A 229 17.27 15.48 23.57
CA THR A 229 17.86 16.60 22.83
C THR A 229 18.65 17.52 23.75
N THR A 230 19.90 17.79 23.39
CA THR A 230 20.70 18.82 24.06
C THR A 230 20.26 20.21 23.61
N VAL A 231 19.94 21.07 24.57
CA VAL A 231 19.67 22.50 24.36
C VAL A 231 20.72 23.35 25.09
N THR A 232 21.06 24.51 24.53
CA THR A 232 22.03 25.43 25.13
C THR A 232 21.30 26.62 25.72
N TYR A 233 21.47 26.85 27.02
CA TYR A 233 21.00 28.05 27.72
C TYR A 233 22.11 29.11 27.80
N THR A 234 21.74 30.37 27.55
CA THR A 234 22.62 31.53 27.70
C THR A 234 22.07 32.46 28.75
N TYR A 235 22.94 32.95 29.64
CA TYR A 235 22.58 33.83 30.75
C TYR A 235 23.38 35.12 30.64
N LYS A 236 22.71 36.27 30.67
CA LYS A 236 23.36 37.59 30.70
C LYS A 236 23.01 38.30 31.99
N VAL A 237 24.00 38.54 32.83
CA VAL A 237 23.85 39.24 34.11
C VAL A 237 24.39 40.66 33.97
N THR A 238 23.59 41.65 34.35
CA THR A 238 23.93 43.08 34.19
C THR A 238 23.72 43.82 35.49
N ASN A 239 24.68 44.68 35.86
CA ASN A 239 24.51 45.64 36.95
C ASN A 239 23.65 46.81 36.45
N THR A 240 22.56 47.07 37.17
CA THR A 240 21.57 48.11 36.84
C THR A 240 21.42 49.16 37.95
N SER A 241 22.31 49.16 38.95
CA SER A 241 22.32 50.09 40.09
C SER A 241 22.28 51.55 39.67
N ALA A 242 21.55 52.37 40.44
CA ALA A 242 21.34 53.79 40.13
C ALA A 242 22.60 54.64 40.29
N ASP A 243 23.49 54.27 41.23
CA ASP A 243 24.75 54.97 41.53
C ASP A 243 25.88 54.65 40.55
N GLY A 244 25.62 53.77 39.58
CA GLY A 244 26.50 53.56 38.45
C GLY A 244 27.86 53.00 38.87
N ALA A 245 28.94 53.64 38.42
CA ALA A 245 30.31 53.19 38.67
C ALA A 245 30.73 53.25 40.15
N ALA A 246 29.93 53.89 41.02
CA ALA A 246 30.16 53.91 42.45
C ALA A 246 29.62 52.66 43.18
N ASP A 247 28.89 51.79 42.48
CA ASP A 247 28.25 50.60 43.07
C ASP A 247 28.52 49.34 42.22
N PRO A 248 29.74 48.74 42.32
CA PRO A 248 30.08 47.49 41.67
C PRO A 248 29.48 46.28 42.43
N LEU A 249 28.96 45.29 41.71
CA LEU A 249 28.30 44.14 42.34
C LEU A 249 29.20 42.91 42.45
N THR A 250 29.17 42.26 43.61
CA THR A 250 29.71 40.90 43.79
C THR A 250 28.59 39.88 43.65
N LEU A 251 28.66 38.99 42.65
CA LEU A 251 27.71 37.87 42.53
C LEU A 251 27.95 36.84 43.64
N THR A 252 26.93 36.48 44.41
CA THR A 252 27.00 35.47 45.49
C THR A 252 26.46 34.12 45.07
N SER A 253 25.51 34.08 44.14
CA SER A 253 25.01 32.84 43.53
C SER A 253 24.43 33.08 42.15
N LEU A 254 24.52 32.07 41.29
CA LEU A 254 23.85 32.02 40.00
C LEU A 254 23.44 30.56 39.78
N ILE A 255 22.22 30.24 40.23
CA ILE A 255 21.70 28.87 40.27
C ILE A 255 20.64 28.70 39.19
N ASP A 256 20.83 27.68 38.38
CA ASP A 256 19.90 27.23 37.35
C ASP A 256 19.22 25.93 37.80
N ASP A 257 17.91 25.81 37.62
CA ASP A 257 17.15 24.61 37.99
C ASP A 257 17.30 23.43 37.00
N ASN A 258 18.27 23.50 36.08
CA ASN A 258 18.61 22.44 35.12
C ASN A 258 17.42 21.90 34.31
N ALA A 259 16.39 22.73 34.09
CA ALA A 259 15.15 22.34 33.44
C ALA A 259 14.35 21.24 34.19
N THR A 260 14.58 21.09 35.50
CA THR A 260 13.90 20.18 36.42
C THR A 260 13.25 20.95 37.57
N PRO A 261 12.17 21.74 37.32
CA PRO A 261 11.53 22.53 38.37
C PRO A 261 11.17 21.68 39.59
N ASN A 262 11.58 22.15 40.77
CA ASN A 262 11.41 21.51 42.09
C ASN A 262 12.37 20.35 42.41
N ASP A 263 13.31 19.99 41.54
CA ASP A 263 14.40 19.07 41.87
C ASP A 263 15.69 19.86 42.11
N THR A 264 15.97 20.20 43.36
CA THR A 264 17.21 20.94 43.68
C THR A 264 18.46 20.05 43.69
N SER A 265 18.34 18.76 43.36
CA SER A 265 19.47 17.81 43.46
C SER A 265 20.41 17.88 42.26
N ASP A 266 19.93 18.41 41.13
CA ASP A 266 20.68 18.59 39.89
C ASP A 266 20.86 20.06 39.47
N ASP A 267 20.41 21.01 40.29
CA ASP A 267 20.64 22.46 40.12
C ASP A 267 22.11 22.78 39.78
N ILE A 268 22.31 23.62 38.75
CA ILE A 268 23.63 24.01 38.26
C ILE A 268 24.01 25.36 38.85
N ASN A 269 25.13 25.41 39.58
CA ASN A 269 25.76 26.68 39.98
C ASN A 269 26.71 27.19 38.88
N LEU A 270 26.22 28.13 38.08
CA LEU A 270 26.94 28.72 36.95
C LEU A 270 28.10 29.63 37.37
N LEU A 271 28.12 30.11 38.61
CA LEU A 271 29.22 30.93 39.13
C LEU A 271 30.56 30.17 39.14
N ASN A 272 30.52 28.83 39.18
CA ASN A 272 31.70 27.96 39.09
C ASN A 272 32.13 27.68 37.63
N THR A 273 31.47 28.27 36.65
CA THR A 273 31.76 28.08 35.23
C THR A 273 32.47 29.30 34.65
N SER A 274 33.11 29.13 33.49
CA SER A 274 33.71 30.25 32.77
C SER A 274 32.64 31.19 32.22
N HIS A 275 32.84 32.49 32.38
CA HIS A 275 32.01 33.53 31.77
C HIS A 275 32.87 34.51 30.97
N THR A 276 32.22 35.36 30.19
CA THR A 276 32.84 36.53 29.55
C THR A 276 32.15 37.80 30.04
N GLY A 277 32.72 38.99 29.79
CA GLY A 277 32.08 40.27 30.12
C GLY A 277 32.75 41.09 31.22
N ASP A 278 33.54 40.44 32.09
CA ASP A 278 34.44 41.10 33.05
C ASP A 278 35.63 41.70 32.28
N SER A 279 35.54 42.99 31.95
CA SER A 279 36.43 43.64 30.98
C SER A 279 37.76 44.08 31.61
N ASN A 280 37.79 44.27 32.92
CA ASN A 280 38.97 44.69 33.67
C ASN A 280 39.56 43.56 34.55
N ASN A 281 38.93 42.39 34.55
CA ASN A 281 39.33 41.19 35.28
C ASN A 281 39.42 41.40 36.80
N ASN A 282 38.57 42.26 37.36
CA ASN A 282 38.53 42.54 38.79
C ASN A 282 37.60 41.57 39.57
N GLY A 283 36.80 40.76 38.88
CA GLY A 283 35.83 39.85 39.50
C GLY A 283 34.62 40.53 40.14
N LEU A 284 34.34 41.79 39.78
CA LEU A 284 33.18 42.57 40.17
C LEU A 284 32.36 42.90 38.91
N LEU A 285 31.03 42.83 38.99
CA LEU A 285 30.14 43.23 37.91
C LEU A 285 29.98 44.75 37.94
N ASP A 286 30.84 45.44 37.21
CA ASP A 286 30.86 46.90 37.15
C ASP A 286 29.68 47.47 36.34
N PHE A 287 29.34 48.73 36.59
CA PHE A 287 28.27 49.39 35.85
C PHE A 287 28.57 49.49 34.35
N GLY A 288 27.65 48.97 33.53
CA GLY A 288 27.81 48.85 32.09
C GLY A 288 28.46 47.55 31.63
N GLU A 289 28.91 46.69 32.53
CA GLU A 289 29.31 45.31 32.20
C GLU A 289 28.09 44.39 32.03
N THR A 290 28.29 43.33 31.26
CA THR A 290 27.31 42.25 31.14
C THR A 290 28.05 40.93 31.09
N TRP A 291 27.92 40.15 32.15
CA TRP A 291 28.57 38.86 32.25
C TRP A 291 27.73 37.79 31.56
N VAL A 292 28.36 37.01 30.69
CA VAL A 292 27.68 36.00 29.87
C VAL A 292 28.15 34.60 30.25
N PHE A 293 27.20 33.76 30.65
CA PHE A 293 27.38 32.34 30.98
C PHE A 293 26.62 31.47 29.98
N THR A 294 27.05 30.22 29.82
CA THR A 294 26.37 29.23 28.97
C THR A 294 26.36 27.85 29.63
N ALA A 295 25.27 27.10 29.47
CA ALA A 295 25.18 25.71 29.90
C ALA A 295 24.38 24.86 28.90
N ASP A 296 24.90 23.67 28.61
CA ASP A 296 24.20 22.66 27.81
C ASP A 296 23.43 21.73 28.75
N VAL A 297 22.13 21.60 28.50
CA VAL A 297 21.21 20.75 29.26
C VAL A 297 20.65 19.70 28.32
N ASN A 298 20.74 18.42 28.71
CA ASN A 298 20.16 17.32 27.95
C ASN A 298 18.74 17.05 28.41
N ILE A 299 17.77 17.44 27.59
CA ILE A 299 16.36 17.20 27.84
C ILE A 299 16.03 15.75 27.42
N ALA A 300 15.49 14.96 28.34
CA ALA A 300 15.03 13.60 28.03
C ALA A 300 13.86 13.60 27.03
N ALA A 301 13.67 12.48 26.33
CA ALA A 301 12.52 12.30 25.44
C ALA A 301 11.19 12.53 26.18
N GLN A 302 10.28 13.23 25.52
CA GLN A 302 8.98 13.66 26.03
C GLN A 302 7.95 13.48 24.91
N ASN A 303 6.66 13.48 25.28
CA ASN A 303 5.54 13.61 24.35
C ASN A 303 5.41 15.06 23.85
N ALA A 304 4.79 15.22 22.69
CA ALA A 304 4.40 16.50 22.16
C ALA A 304 3.36 17.23 23.04
N GLY A 305 3.23 18.53 22.78
CA GLY A 305 2.32 19.41 23.53
C GLY A 305 2.84 19.81 24.92
N GLY A 306 3.90 19.17 25.41
CA GLY A 306 4.62 19.56 26.61
C GLY A 306 5.44 20.85 26.46
N SER A 307 5.70 21.50 27.60
CA SER A 307 6.67 22.59 27.69
C SER A 307 7.56 22.40 28.91
N ILE A 308 8.84 22.71 28.74
CA ILE A 308 9.87 22.57 29.76
C ILE A 308 10.35 23.97 30.10
N VAL A 309 10.05 24.40 31.32
CA VAL A 309 10.46 25.70 31.85
C VAL A 309 11.75 25.49 32.66
N ASN A 310 12.79 26.23 32.30
CA ASN A 310 14.05 26.25 33.03
C ASN A 310 14.21 27.65 33.68
N THR A 311 14.46 27.70 34.99
CA THR A 311 14.52 28.93 35.81
C THR A 311 15.93 29.19 36.31
N VAL A 312 16.40 30.43 36.21
CA VAL A 312 17.66 30.87 36.83
C VAL A 312 17.39 31.93 37.88
N VAL A 313 18.16 31.91 38.97
CA VAL A 313 18.17 32.95 39.99
C VAL A 313 19.61 33.40 40.25
N VAL A 314 19.83 34.71 40.17
CA VAL A 314 21.09 35.37 40.55
C VAL A 314 20.90 36.13 41.86
N HIS A 315 21.90 36.07 42.73
CA HIS A 315 22.03 36.95 43.90
C HIS A 315 23.35 37.71 43.85
N ALA A 316 23.33 38.97 44.27
CA ALA A 316 24.49 39.86 44.31
C ALA A 316 24.40 40.87 45.46
N HIS A 317 25.52 41.42 45.93
CA HIS A 317 25.56 42.58 46.85
C HIS A 317 26.60 43.60 46.38
N ASP A 318 26.45 44.84 46.85
CA ASP A 318 27.35 45.98 46.66
C ASP A 318 28.53 45.96 47.65
N ASP A 319 29.47 46.91 47.53
CA ASP A 319 30.66 46.99 48.38
C ASP A 319 30.38 47.59 49.78
N ASP A 320 29.32 48.37 49.90
CA ASP A 320 28.94 49.08 51.12
C ASP A 320 27.79 48.41 51.92
N SER A 321 27.18 47.34 51.40
CA SER A 321 26.17 46.56 52.10
C SER A 321 26.39 45.04 52.03
N THR A 322 25.71 44.31 52.90
CA THR A 322 25.69 42.83 52.89
C THR A 322 24.31 42.29 52.52
N ASN A 323 23.41 43.17 52.06
CA ASN A 323 22.06 42.77 51.69
C ASN A 323 22.07 42.29 50.25
N ASP A 324 21.85 40.99 50.06
CA ASP A 324 21.73 40.43 48.72
C ASP A 324 20.48 41.00 48.00
N VAL A 325 20.69 41.41 46.76
CA VAL A 325 19.65 41.65 45.76
C VAL A 325 19.58 40.46 44.82
N SER A 326 18.37 40.17 44.34
CA SER A 326 18.13 39.00 43.50
C SER A 326 17.40 39.37 42.22
N ALA A 327 17.72 38.67 41.13
CA ALA A 327 16.93 38.66 39.92
C ALA A 327 16.72 37.22 39.45
N SER A 328 15.65 36.99 38.70
CA SER A 328 15.33 35.69 38.13
C SER A 328 14.81 35.85 36.72
N ASP A 329 15.09 34.87 35.87
CA ASP A 329 14.49 34.78 34.55
C ASP A 329 14.23 33.32 34.18
N THR A 330 13.38 33.10 33.18
CA THR A 330 12.97 31.77 32.73
C THR A 330 13.10 31.65 31.22
N ALA A 331 13.55 30.49 30.74
CA ALA A 331 13.49 30.13 29.33
C ALA A 331 12.68 28.84 29.16
N THR A 332 11.88 28.76 28.11
CA THR A 332 10.98 27.64 27.85
C THR A 332 11.34 26.95 26.55
N VAL A 333 11.44 25.62 26.59
CA VAL A 333 11.54 24.74 25.41
C VAL A 333 10.18 24.09 25.18
N THR A 334 9.69 24.12 23.95
CA THR A 334 8.44 23.46 23.55
C THR A 334 8.73 22.12 22.88
N VAL A 335 7.90 21.10 23.13
CA VAL A 335 8.02 19.78 22.46
C VAL A 335 7.03 19.71 21.31
N LYS A 336 7.54 19.42 20.10
CA LYS A 336 6.76 19.36 18.86
C LYS A 336 6.39 17.93 18.50
N ASP A 337 5.16 17.80 18.03
CA ASP A 337 4.63 16.60 17.38
C ASP A 337 5.48 16.22 16.16
N VAL A 338 5.91 14.97 16.13
CA VAL A 338 6.59 14.32 15.01
C VAL A 338 5.60 13.45 14.27
N ALA A 339 5.34 13.80 13.01
CA ALA A 339 4.31 13.15 12.21
C ALA A 339 4.36 11.59 12.27
N PRO A 340 3.22 10.94 12.57
CA PRO A 340 3.17 9.50 12.80
C PRO A 340 3.31 8.70 11.52
N SER A 341 3.67 7.42 11.66
CA SER A 341 3.84 6.50 10.54
C SER A 341 3.34 5.10 10.86
N ILE A 342 2.61 4.51 9.91
CA ILE A 342 2.05 3.17 10.00
C ILE A 342 2.44 2.34 8.78
N ALA A 343 2.59 1.03 8.97
CA ALA A 343 2.81 0.07 7.90
C ALA A 343 1.82 -1.10 8.01
N ILE A 344 1.50 -1.69 6.86
CA ILE A 344 0.68 -2.91 6.78
C ILE A 344 1.32 -3.89 5.79
N ASP A 345 1.35 -5.17 6.18
CA ASP A 345 1.76 -6.31 5.35
C ASP A 345 0.57 -7.26 5.20
N LYS A 346 0.16 -7.54 3.96
CA LYS A 346 -0.97 -8.39 3.61
C LYS A 346 -0.46 -9.62 2.87
N THR A 347 -0.91 -10.78 3.33
CA THR A 347 -0.56 -12.06 2.71
C THR A 347 -1.81 -12.91 2.51
N VAL A 348 -1.76 -13.86 1.59
CA VAL A 348 -2.87 -14.78 1.29
C VAL A 348 -2.38 -16.23 1.27
N ASP A 349 -3.21 -17.14 1.78
CA ASP A 349 -2.99 -18.58 1.70
C ASP A 349 -4.31 -19.32 1.39
N PRO A 350 -4.36 -20.18 0.35
CA PRO A 350 -3.32 -20.42 -0.65
C PRO A 350 -3.12 -19.23 -1.60
N ILE A 351 -1.91 -19.09 -2.14
CA ILE A 351 -1.55 -18.09 -3.17
C ILE A 351 -2.01 -18.48 -4.58
N GLU A 352 -2.42 -19.74 -4.77
CA GLU A 352 -2.79 -20.30 -6.07
C GLU A 352 -4.03 -21.20 -5.94
N ILE A 353 -4.96 -21.05 -6.88
CA ILE A 353 -6.14 -21.89 -7.05
C ILE A 353 -6.23 -22.34 -8.51
N ASN A 354 -6.98 -23.40 -8.79
CA ASN A 354 -7.23 -23.81 -10.17
C ASN A 354 -8.41 -23.05 -10.74
N GLU A 355 -8.35 -22.75 -12.03
CA GLU A 355 -9.49 -22.31 -12.81
C GLU A 355 -10.69 -23.25 -12.66
N GLY A 356 -11.90 -22.67 -12.67
CA GLY A 356 -13.14 -23.42 -12.46
C GLY A 356 -13.39 -23.85 -11.01
N GLU A 357 -12.40 -23.75 -10.11
CA GLU A 357 -12.52 -24.10 -8.69
C GLU A 357 -12.97 -22.91 -7.85
N ALA A 358 -14.09 -23.02 -7.15
CA ALA A 358 -14.43 -22.10 -6.06
C ALA A 358 -13.68 -22.51 -4.79
N LYS A 359 -13.02 -21.56 -4.14
CA LYS A 359 -12.13 -21.86 -3.00
C LYS A 359 -12.09 -20.74 -1.96
N THR A 360 -12.06 -21.13 -0.70
CA THR A 360 -11.82 -20.19 0.40
C THR A 360 -10.33 -19.94 0.55
N VAL A 361 -9.93 -18.68 0.53
CA VAL A 361 -8.56 -18.23 0.84
C VAL A 361 -8.56 -17.45 2.16
N THR A 362 -7.44 -17.47 2.87
CA THR A 362 -7.26 -16.72 4.11
C THR A 362 -6.29 -15.58 3.89
N TYR A 363 -6.74 -14.35 4.12
CA TYR A 363 -5.89 -13.17 4.16
C TYR A 363 -5.41 -12.91 5.60
N THR A 364 -4.13 -12.58 5.73
CA THR A 364 -3.50 -12.19 7.00
C THR A 364 -2.93 -10.78 6.86
N TYR A 365 -3.24 -9.92 7.82
CA TYR A 365 -2.87 -8.51 7.85
C TYR A 365 -2.02 -8.24 9.07
N LYS A 366 -0.83 -7.66 8.89
CA LYS A 366 0.08 -7.28 9.97
C LYS A 366 0.27 -5.78 9.96
N VAL A 367 -0.35 -5.11 10.92
CA VAL A 367 -0.29 -3.66 11.09
C VAL A 367 0.80 -3.33 12.11
N THR A 368 1.73 -2.45 11.77
CA THR A 368 2.88 -2.09 12.61
C THR A 368 2.99 -0.57 12.73
N ASN A 369 3.22 -0.08 13.94
CA ASN A 369 3.59 1.31 14.18
C ASN A 369 5.06 1.51 13.80
N THR A 370 5.31 2.43 12.86
CA THR A 370 6.63 2.79 12.34
C THR A 370 6.99 4.24 12.61
N SER A 371 6.28 4.90 13.54
CA SER A 371 6.54 6.26 13.98
C SER A 371 7.97 6.47 14.46
N ALA A 372 8.55 7.60 14.07
CA ALA A 372 9.93 7.94 14.43
C ALA A 372 10.08 8.29 15.92
N ALA A 373 9.03 8.88 16.52
CA ALA A 373 8.97 9.21 17.94
C ALA A 373 8.83 7.99 18.88
N GLY A 374 8.69 6.79 18.32
CA GLY A 374 8.79 5.55 19.08
C GLY A 374 7.66 5.39 20.10
N ALA A 375 8.02 5.08 21.35
CA ALA A 375 7.05 4.86 22.43
C ALA A 375 6.30 6.13 22.87
N PHE A 376 6.64 7.29 22.33
CA PHE A 376 5.97 8.57 22.57
C PHE A 376 4.97 8.92 21.46
N ASP A 377 4.74 8.00 20.52
CA ASP A 377 3.79 8.19 19.42
C ASP A 377 3.02 6.87 19.20
N PRO A 378 2.17 6.46 20.17
CA PRO A 378 1.28 5.30 20.04
C PRO A 378 0.11 5.59 19.09
N LEU A 379 -0.27 4.62 18.28
CA LEU A 379 -1.29 4.83 17.24
C LEU A 379 -2.66 4.26 17.62
N THR A 380 -3.71 5.05 17.45
CA THR A 380 -5.10 4.57 17.41
C THR A 380 -5.52 4.29 15.97
N LEU A 381 -5.80 3.03 15.63
CA LEU A 381 -6.36 2.69 14.31
C LEU A 381 -7.77 3.27 14.16
N THR A 382 -8.01 4.06 13.11
CA THR A 382 -9.30 4.68 12.83
C THR A 382 -10.09 3.93 11.76
N SER A 383 -9.41 3.19 10.88
CA SER A 383 -10.05 2.25 9.95
C SER A 383 -9.04 1.21 9.43
N LEU A 384 -9.55 0.04 9.09
CA LEU A 384 -8.81 -1.03 8.42
C LEU A 384 -9.78 -1.70 7.44
N ILE A 385 -9.79 -1.22 6.19
CA ILE A 385 -10.77 -1.59 5.17
C ILE A 385 -10.09 -2.45 4.10
N ASP A 386 -10.67 -3.62 3.85
CA ASP A 386 -10.27 -4.57 2.82
C ASP A 386 -11.31 -4.57 1.69
N ASP A 387 -10.86 -4.59 0.43
CA ASP A 387 -11.75 -4.61 -0.74
C ASP A 387 -12.36 -5.98 -1.03
N ASN A 388 -12.22 -6.95 -0.12
CA ASN A 388 -12.81 -8.29 -0.21
C ASN A 388 -12.51 -9.03 -1.53
N ALA A 389 -11.38 -8.71 -2.18
CA ALA A 389 -11.01 -9.24 -3.49
C ALA A 389 -11.97 -8.83 -4.63
N THR A 390 -12.70 -7.73 -4.47
CA THR A 390 -13.60 -7.13 -5.47
C THR A 390 -13.19 -5.68 -5.80
N PRO A 391 -12.07 -5.47 -6.50
CA PRO A 391 -11.60 -4.12 -6.80
C PRO A 391 -12.67 -3.27 -7.49
N ASN A 392 -12.87 -2.06 -6.96
CA ASN A 392 -13.88 -1.07 -7.39
C ASN A 392 -15.34 -1.36 -6.99
N ASP A 393 -15.62 -2.42 -6.22
CA ASP A 393 -16.93 -2.63 -5.61
C ASP A 393 -16.84 -2.42 -4.10
N THR A 394 -17.31 -1.26 -3.62
CA THR A 394 -17.28 -0.95 -2.19
C THR A 394 -18.47 -1.51 -1.41
N SER A 395 -19.36 -2.27 -2.06
CA SER A 395 -20.59 -2.75 -1.43
C SER A 395 -20.36 -3.93 -0.48
N ASP A 396 -19.25 -4.64 -0.65
CA ASP A 396 -18.85 -5.80 0.14
C ASP A 396 -17.50 -5.63 0.89
N ASP A 397 -16.91 -4.43 0.86
CA ASP A 397 -15.73 -4.06 1.64
C ASP A 397 -15.85 -4.48 3.12
N ILE A 398 -14.77 -5.07 3.65
CA ILE A 398 -14.72 -5.57 5.03
C ILE A 398 -13.95 -4.59 5.91
N ASN A 399 -14.59 -4.13 6.99
CA ASN A 399 -13.89 -3.41 8.06
C ASN A 399 -13.36 -4.39 9.12
N LEU A 400 -12.07 -4.68 9.04
CA LEU A 400 -11.36 -5.62 9.91
C LEU A 400 -11.16 -5.08 11.33
N LEU A 401 -11.29 -3.76 11.55
CA LEU A 401 -11.12 -3.17 12.88
C LEU A 401 -12.16 -3.69 13.90
N ASN A 402 -13.31 -4.16 13.41
CA ASN A 402 -14.36 -4.78 14.24
C ASN A 402 -14.15 -6.27 14.49
N THR A 403 -13.03 -6.84 14.04
CA THR A 403 -12.70 -8.26 14.21
C THR A 403 -11.67 -8.46 15.32
N SER A 404 -11.59 -9.69 15.83
CA SER A 404 -10.56 -10.04 16.80
C SER A 404 -9.18 -10.03 16.14
N HIS A 405 -8.21 -9.42 16.82
CA HIS A 405 -6.80 -9.44 16.45
C HIS A 405 -5.94 -9.92 17.61
N THR A 406 -4.65 -10.09 17.34
CA THR A 406 -3.61 -10.36 18.35
C THR A 406 -2.48 -9.35 18.18
N GLY A 407 -1.59 -9.22 19.17
CA GLY A 407 -0.41 -8.34 19.05
C GLY A 407 -0.40 -7.17 20.03
N ASP A 408 -1.57 -6.75 20.51
CA ASP A 408 -1.74 -5.82 21.62
C ASP A 408 -1.30 -6.51 22.94
N SER A 409 -0.07 -6.23 23.36
CA SER A 409 0.59 -6.97 24.44
C SER A 409 0.16 -6.48 25.82
N ASN A 410 -0.20 -5.20 25.93
CA ASN A 410 -0.62 -4.56 27.18
C ASN A 410 -2.15 -4.43 27.31
N ASN A 411 -2.91 -4.73 26.25
CA ASN A 411 -4.37 -4.65 26.13
C ASN A 411 -4.93 -3.25 26.40
N ASP A 412 -4.23 -2.21 25.98
CA ASP A 412 -4.70 -0.83 26.09
C ASP A 412 -5.43 -0.31 24.85
N GLY A 413 -5.41 -1.07 23.75
CA GLY A 413 -6.06 -0.70 22.50
C GLY A 413 -5.32 0.36 21.69
N LEU A 414 -4.03 0.59 21.98
CA LEU A 414 -3.13 1.43 21.20
C LEU A 414 -2.08 0.55 20.52
N LEU A 415 -1.77 0.84 19.26
CA LEU A 415 -0.68 0.18 18.54
C LEU A 415 0.64 0.84 18.95
N ASP A 416 1.24 0.31 20.02
CA ASP A 416 2.50 0.79 20.57
C ASP A 416 3.68 0.53 19.62
N PHE A 417 4.74 1.31 19.79
CA PHE A 417 5.97 1.11 19.03
C PHE A 417 6.57 -0.27 19.31
N GLY A 418 6.83 -1.01 18.23
CA GLY A 418 7.33 -2.39 18.28
C GLY A 418 6.23 -3.45 18.38
N GLU A 419 4.96 -3.07 18.48
CA GLU A 419 3.85 -4.00 18.33
C GLU A 419 3.52 -4.28 16.85
N THR A 420 2.97 -5.47 16.62
CA THR A 420 2.41 -5.85 15.32
C THR A 420 1.06 -6.48 15.55
N TRP A 421 0.00 -5.76 15.19
CA TRP A 421 -1.36 -6.27 15.29
C TRP A 421 -1.68 -7.15 14.09
N VAL A 422 -2.12 -8.38 14.36
CA VAL A 422 -2.41 -9.39 13.35
C VAL A 422 -3.91 -9.64 13.26
N PHE A 423 -4.47 -9.36 12.08
CA PHE A 423 -5.86 -9.65 11.71
C PHE A 423 -5.91 -10.78 10.68
N THR A 424 -7.03 -11.48 10.60
CA THR A 424 -7.26 -12.53 9.59
C THR A 424 -8.68 -12.49 9.07
N ALA A 425 -8.86 -12.70 7.76
CA ALA A 425 -10.17 -12.84 7.14
C ALA A 425 -10.20 -14.01 6.15
N ALA A 426 -11.29 -14.77 6.15
CA ALA A 426 -11.54 -15.82 5.17
C ALA A 426 -12.46 -15.28 4.08
N VAL A 427 -12.00 -15.34 2.83
CA VAL A 427 -12.72 -14.84 1.65
C VAL A 427 -13.01 -16.02 0.73
N ASN A 428 -14.27 -16.14 0.29
CA ASN A 428 -14.67 -17.17 -0.66
C ASN A 428 -14.51 -16.63 -2.08
N ILE A 429 -13.48 -17.11 -2.78
CA ILE A 429 -13.28 -16.81 -4.20
C ILE A 429 -14.18 -17.75 -5.00
N ALA A 430 -15.01 -17.16 -5.87
CA ALA A 430 -15.85 -17.91 -6.79
C ALA A 430 -14.99 -18.61 -7.86
N ALA A 431 -15.58 -19.49 -8.66
CA ALA A 431 -14.88 -20.01 -9.82
C ALA A 431 -14.61 -18.86 -10.81
N HIS A 432 -13.38 -18.79 -11.33
CA HIS A 432 -12.91 -17.77 -12.28
C HIS A 432 -12.09 -18.44 -13.39
N ASN A 433 -12.00 -17.77 -14.56
CA ASN A 433 -11.05 -18.11 -15.62
C ASN A 433 -9.61 -17.94 -15.12
N ALA A 434 -8.64 -18.48 -15.86
CA ALA A 434 -7.24 -18.29 -15.54
C ALA A 434 -6.86 -16.80 -15.48
N GLY A 435 -5.92 -16.47 -14.58
CA GLY A 435 -5.53 -15.08 -14.35
C GLY A 435 -5.14 -14.79 -12.91
N SER A 436 -5.52 -13.60 -12.43
CA SER A 436 -5.13 -13.13 -11.10
C SER A 436 -6.23 -12.31 -10.44
N ILE A 437 -6.42 -12.52 -9.15
CA ILE A 437 -7.36 -11.79 -8.30
C ILE A 437 -6.55 -11.04 -7.24
N THR A 438 -6.52 -9.72 -7.33
CA THR A 438 -5.83 -8.85 -6.37
C THR A 438 -6.82 -8.35 -5.32
N ASN A 439 -6.45 -8.47 -4.05
CA ASN A 439 -7.21 -7.96 -2.91
C ASN A 439 -6.39 -6.88 -2.22
N THR A 440 -6.95 -5.68 -2.03
CA THR A 440 -6.26 -4.50 -1.45
C THR A 440 -6.77 -4.19 -0.06
N VAL A 441 -5.89 -3.77 0.84
CA VAL A 441 -6.27 -3.26 2.17
C VAL A 441 -5.72 -1.86 2.36
N VAL A 442 -6.46 -1.01 3.08
CA VAL A 442 -6.01 0.31 3.52
C VAL A 442 -6.23 0.45 5.03
N VAL A 443 -5.19 0.89 5.73
CA VAL A 443 -5.23 1.22 7.16
C VAL A 443 -5.02 2.72 7.36
N ASN A 444 -5.81 3.30 8.26
CA ASN A 444 -5.65 4.67 8.73
C ASN A 444 -5.53 4.67 10.25
N ALA A 445 -4.69 5.54 10.78
CA ALA A 445 -4.46 5.69 12.21
C ALA A 445 -4.13 7.14 12.56
N ASN A 446 -4.34 7.50 13.82
CA ASN A 446 -3.91 8.76 14.40
C ASN A 446 -3.01 8.49 15.60
N ASP A 447 -2.08 9.39 15.89
CA ASP A 447 -1.35 9.43 17.16
C ASP A 447 -2.23 9.98 18.31
N ASP A 448 -1.65 10.14 19.49
CA ASP A 448 -2.30 10.63 20.69
C ASP A 448 -2.50 12.16 20.73
N GLU A 449 -1.81 12.92 19.89
CA GLU A 449 -2.09 14.33 19.60
C GLU A 449 -3.27 14.50 18.63
N GLY A 450 -3.66 13.42 17.93
CA GLY A 450 -4.74 13.37 16.96
C GLY A 450 -4.31 13.74 15.53
N THR A 451 -3.01 13.82 15.27
CA THR A 451 -2.43 13.94 13.94
C THR A 451 -2.56 12.58 13.22
N GLY A 452 -2.97 12.61 11.95
CA GLY A 452 -3.21 11.40 11.17
C GLY A 452 -1.94 10.91 10.49
N ALA A 453 -1.64 9.61 10.62
CA ALA A 453 -0.59 8.97 9.84
C ALA A 453 -1.00 8.94 8.36
N PRO A 454 -0.05 9.09 7.41
CA PRO A 454 -0.31 8.81 6.02
C PRO A 454 -0.93 7.40 5.87
N PRO A 455 -2.04 7.23 5.12
CA PRO A 455 -2.67 5.92 4.98
C PRO A 455 -1.68 4.90 4.42
N ALA A 456 -1.59 3.73 5.05
CA ALA A 456 -0.80 2.63 4.51
C ALA A 456 -1.72 1.65 3.79
N SER A 457 -1.24 1.13 2.67
CA SER A 457 -1.97 0.14 1.87
C SER A 457 -1.03 -0.98 1.46
N ASP A 458 -1.59 -2.17 1.36
CA ASP A 458 -0.89 -3.31 0.77
C ASP A 458 -1.89 -4.18 -0.01
N ASP A 459 -1.39 -5.02 -0.89
CA ASP A 459 -2.20 -5.94 -1.68
C ASP A 459 -1.65 -7.37 -1.61
N ALA A 460 -2.56 -8.33 -1.79
CA ALA A 460 -2.20 -9.73 -1.94
C ALA A 460 -2.97 -10.31 -3.11
N THR A 461 -2.26 -11.05 -3.97
CA THR A 461 -2.81 -11.60 -5.21
C THR A 461 -2.90 -13.12 -5.14
N VAL A 462 -4.06 -13.65 -5.51
CA VAL A 462 -4.28 -15.08 -5.77
C VAL A 462 -4.13 -15.31 -7.27
N THR A 463 -3.26 -16.23 -7.67
CA THR A 463 -3.17 -16.66 -9.08
C THR A 463 -4.16 -17.79 -9.34
N VAL A 464 -5.00 -17.60 -10.36
CA VAL A 464 -5.89 -18.64 -10.88
C VAL A 464 -5.14 -19.34 -12.02
N LYS A 465 -4.81 -20.60 -11.82
CA LYS A 465 -4.05 -21.42 -12.76
C LYS A 465 -4.97 -22.02 -13.80
N ASP A 466 -4.60 -21.79 -15.06
CA ASP A 466 -5.08 -22.51 -16.24
C ASP A 466 -5.08 -24.02 -15.98
N VAL A 467 -6.22 -24.64 -16.27
CA VAL A 467 -6.45 -26.09 -16.18
C VAL A 467 -6.51 -26.66 -17.57
N ALA A 468 -5.59 -27.58 -17.88
CA ALA A 468 -5.47 -28.16 -19.22
C ALA A 468 -6.82 -28.66 -19.79
N PRO A 469 -7.11 -28.34 -21.06
CA PRO A 469 -8.42 -28.59 -21.66
C PRO A 469 -8.61 -30.07 -21.98
N SER A 470 -9.86 -30.51 -22.09
CA SER A 470 -10.21 -31.88 -22.45
C SER A 470 -11.43 -31.94 -23.36
N ILE A 471 -11.31 -32.70 -24.44
CA ILE A 471 -12.39 -32.91 -25.42
C ILE A 471 -12.67 -34.41 -25.59
N ALA A 472 -13.92 -34.75 -25.89
CA ALA A 472 -14.33 -36.08 -26.28
C ALA A 472 -15.19 -36.04 -27.55
N ILE A 473 -15.12 -37.11 -28.33
CA ILE A 473 -15.92 -37.33 -29.54
C ILE A 473 -16.50 -38.74 -29.52
N ASP A 474 -17.78 -38.87 -29.85
CA ASP A 474 -18.47 -40.15 -30.07
C ASP A 474 -18.90 -40.22 -31.53
N LYS A 475 -18.44 -41.26 -32.22
CA LYS A 475 -18.71 -41.49 -33.64
C LYS A 475 -19.61 -42.69 -33.79
N THR A 476 -20.73 -42.47 -34.46
CA THR A 476 -21.71 -43.50 -34.76
C THR A 476 -22.07 -43.48 -36.24
N VAL A 477 -22.63 -44.58 -36.73
CA VAL A 477 -23.00 -44.78 -38.13
C VAL A 477 -24.40 -45.36 -38.21
N ASP A 478 -25.14 -44.95 -39.23
CA ASP A 478 -26.36 -45.55 -39.75
C ASP A 478 -26.09 -45.94 -41.22
N ALA A 479 -25.86 -47.23 -41.44
CA ALA A 479 -25.54 -47.84 -42.72
C ALA A 479 -26.70 -48.69 -43.26
N ASP A 480 -27.58 -49.19 -42.40
CA ASP A 480 -28.79 -49.94 -42.80
C ASP A 480 -30.02 -49.05 -43.05
N HIS A 481 -29.90 -47.74 -42.74
CA HIS A 481 -30.88 -46.67 -42.95
C HIS A 481 -32.16 -46.85 -42.13
N ASP A 482 -32.09 -47.50 -40.97
CA ASP A 482 -33.22 -47.62 -40.05
C ASP A 482 -33.42 -46.36 -39.18
N GLY A 483 -32.49 -45.40 -39.24
CA GLY A 483 -32.51 -44.14 -38.49
C GLY A 483 -31.95 -44.25 -37.07
N ILE A 484 -31.38 -45.39 -36.70
CA ILE A 484 -30.70 -45.62 -35.43
C ILE A 484 -29.20 -45.66 -35.71
N PHE A 485 -28.43 -44.95 -34.89
CA PHE A 485 -26.99 -44.85 -35.05
C PHE A 485 -26.27 -45.71 -34.01
N HIS A 486 -25.28 -46.47 -34.46
CA HIS A 486 -24.45 -47.32 -33.59
C HIS A 486 -22.95 -47.18 -33.90
N SER A 487 -22.09 -47.55 -32.95
CA SER A 487 -20.63 -47.59 -33.21
C SER A 487 -20.24 -48.72 -34.17
N SER A 488 -21.15 -49.68 -34.40
CA SER A 488 -20.99 -50.69 -35.44
C SER A 488 -22.31 -51.17 -36.01
N GLU A 489 -22.35 -51.37 -37.32
CA GLU A 489 -23.52 -51.90 -38.02
C GLU A 489 -23.16 -52.99 -39.03
N THR A 490 -24.16 -53.80 -39.37
CA THR A 490 -24.00 -54.89 -40.35
C THR A 490 -25.00 -54.76 -41.48
N VAL A 491 -24.50 -54.73 -42.72
CA VAL A 491 -25.27 -54.52 -43.94
C VAL A 491 -25.00 -55.60 -44.97
N GLN A 492 -25.73 -55.61 -46.08
CA GLN A 492 -25.40 -56.48 -47.21
C GLN A 492 -24.03 -56.09 -47.79
N SER A 493 -23.28 -57.05 -48.33
CA SER A 493 -22.08 -56.70 -49.10
C SER A 493 -22.50 -55.98 -50.39
N GLY A 494 -21.64 -55.11 -50.90
CA GLY A 494 -21.93 -54.25 -52.03
C GLY A 494 -21.68 -52.77 -51.73
N ALA A 495 -22.17 -51.93 -52.63
CA ALA A 495 -22.07 -50.48 -52.49
C ALA A 495 -22.94 -50.01 -51.32
N GLN A 496 -22.29 -49.42 -50.32
CA GLN A 496 -22.91 -48.79 -49.17
C GLN A 496 -22.82 -47.28 -49.30
N ASN A 497 -23.84 -46.62 -48.75
CA ASN A 497 -23.83 -45.19 -48.51
C ASN A 497 -24.21 -45.00 -47.04
N ALA A 498 -23.23 -44.82 -46.16
CA ALA A 498 -23.48 -44.78 -44.72
C ALA A 498 -23.43 -43.34 -44.22
N THR A 499 -24.38 -42.97 -43.37
CA THR A 499 -24.41 -41.67 -42.70
C THR A 499 -23.74 -41.80 -41.33
N TYR A 500 -22.81 -40.90 -41.02
CA TYR A 500 -22.06 -40.87 -39.77
C TYR A 500 -22.44 -39.64 -38.96
N HIS A 501 -22.58 -39.81 -37.64
CA HIS A 501 -22.76 -38.75 -36.66
C HIS A 501 -21.53 -38.62 -35.79
N TYR A 502 -21.17 -37.37 -35.50
CA TYR A 502 -20.03 -37.00 -34.67
C TYR A 502 -20.53 -36.12 -33.54
N ALA A 503 -20.57 -36.64 -32.32
CA ALA A 503 -20.99 -35.91 -31.13
C ALA A 503 -19.77 -35.49 -30.32
N ILE A 504 -19.50 -34.18 -30.29
CA ILE A 504 -18.34 -33.57 -29.63
C ILE A 504 -18.80 -32.96 -28.32
N THR A 505 -18.05 -33.23 -27.24
CA THR A 505 -18.30 -32.69 -25.91
C THR A 505 -17.04 -32.12 -25.31
N ASN A 506 -17.17 -30.98 -24.65
CA ASN A 506 -16.13 -30.42 -23.80
C ASN A 506 -16.16 -31.15 -22.44
N THR A 507 -15.07 -31.83 -22.12
CA THR A 507 -14.87 -32.58 -20.88
C THR A 507 -13.83 -31.94 -19.97
N SER A 508 -13.49 -30.67 -20.20
CA SER A 508 -12.57 -29.90 -19.39
C SER A 508 -12.99 -29.87 -17.91
N PRO A 509 -12.06 -30.12 -16.96
CA PRO A 509 -12.37 -30.07 -15.54
C PRO A 509 -12.81 -28.68 -15.04
N ALA A 510 -12.37 -27.61 -15.69
CA ALA A 510 -12.75 -26.23 -15.40
C ALA A 510 -14.18 -25.87 -15.88
N GLY A 511 -14.83 -26.75 -16.65
CA GLY A 511 -16.24 -26.63 -17.01
C GLY A 511 -16.54 -25.43 -17.91
N ALA A 512 -17.53 -24.61 -17.52
CA ALA A 512 -17.98 -23.47 -18.31
C ALA A 512 -16.99 -22.28 -18.35
N LEU A 513 -15.92 -22.33 -17.55
CA LEU A 513 -14.88 -21.31 -17.55
C LEU A 513 -13.71 -21.70 -18.47
N ASP A 514 -13.77 -22.88 -19.09
CA ASP A 514 -12.79 -23.40 -20.04
C ASP A 514 -13.51 -23.88 -21.33
N PRO A 515 -14.09 -22.95 -22.12
CA PRO A 515 -14.80 -23.27 -23.36
C PRO A 515 -13.83 -23.57 -24.51
N LEU A 516 -14.18 -24.52 -25.39
CA LEU A 516 -13.25 -24.98 -26.42
C LEU A 516 -13.54 -24.38 -27.81
N THR A 517 -12.49 -23.92 -28.48
CA THR A 517 -12.51 -23.59 -29.90
C THR A 517 -12.01 -24.77 -30.74
N LEU A 518 -12.87 -25.33 -31.59
CA LEU A 518 -12.47 -26.39 -32.53
C LEU A 518 -11.49 -25.85 -33.57
N THR A 519 -10.35 -26.53 -33.75
CA THR A 519 -9.31 -26.20 -34.74
C THR A 519 -9.28 -27.17 -35.91
N SER A 520 -9.68 -28.42 -35.68
CA SER A 520 -9.73 -29.47 -36.69
C SER A 520 -10.82 -30.48 -36.35
N LEU A 521 -11.55 -30.96 -37.36
CA LEU A 521 -12.43 -32.12 -37.25
C LEU A 521 -12.36 -32.86 -38.58
N VAL A 522 -11.60 -33.94 -38.60
CA VAL A 522 -11.25 -34.65 -39.83
C VAL A 522 -11.60 -36.13 -39.70
N ASP A 523 -12.31 -36.62 -40.69
CA ASP A 523 -12.71 -38.01 -40.83
C ASP A 523 -11.87 -38.69 -41.91
N ASP A 524 -11.31 -39.87 -41.62
CA ASP A 524 -10.44 -40.61 -42.55
C ASP A 524 -11.19 -41.31 -43.68
N ASN A 525 -12.52 -41.17 -43.73
CA ASN A 525 -13.42 -41.76 -44.73
C ASN A 525 -13.28 -43.30 -44.86
N GLY A 526 -12.80 -43.97 -43.81
CA GLY A 526 -12.49 -45.40 -43.80
C GLY A 526 -11.19 -45.78 -44.52
N THR A 527 -10.31 -44.82 -44.79
CA THR A 527 -9.04 -44.99 -45.51
C THR A 527 -7.86 -44.31 -44.79
N PRO A 528 -7.38 -44.84 -43.64
CA PRO A 528 -6.36 -44.19 -42.80
C PRO A 528 -5.03 -43.82 -43.48
N ALA A 529 -4.70 -44.45 -44.62
CA ALA A 529 -3.45 -44.21 -45.35
C ALA A 529 -3.61 -43.22 -46.52
N ASN A 530 -4.82 -42.75 -46.81
CA ASN A 530 -5.13 -41.89 -47.93
C ASN A 530 -5.67 -40.55 -47.41
N THR A 531 -4.81 -39.59 -47.12
CA THR A 531 -5.30 -38.28 -46.63
C THR A 531 -5.95 -37.41 -47.72
N GLY A 532 -6.09 -37.93 -48.95
CA GLY A 532 -6.62 -37.19 -50.10
C GLY A 532 -8.14 -37.23 -50.20
N ASP A 533 -8.79 -38.18 -49.53
CA ASP A 533 -10.24 -38.35 -49.45
C ASP A 533 -10.80 -38.17 -48.04
N ASP A 534 -9.98 -37.72 -47.09
CA ASP A 534 -10.41 -37.30 -45.75
C ASP A 534 -11.49 -36.21 -45.86
N ILE A 535 -12.49 -36.27 -44.98
CA ILE A 535 -13.59 -35.31 -44.92
C ILE A 535 -13.29 -34.28 -43.83
N ASP A 536 -13.11 -33.03 -44.23
CA ASP A 536 -13.05 -31.87 -43.33
C ASP A 536 -14.48 -31.48 -42.89
N LEU A 537 -14.85 -31.88 -41.68
CA LEU A 537 -16.17 -31.61 -41.12
C LEU A 537 -16.32 -30.15 -40.63
N LEU A 538 -15.22 -29.39 -40.53
CA LEU A 538 -15.27 -27.94 -40.29
C LEU A 538 -15.33 -27.13 -41.58
N ASN A 539 -15.58 -27.75 -42.74
CA ASN A 539 -15.66 -27.01 -43.99
C ASN A 539 -16.72 -25.90 -43.95
N GLY A 540 -16.28 -24.65 -44.14
CA GLY A 540 -17.13 -23.47 -44.05
C GLY A 540 -17.43 -22.98 -42.62
N PHE A 541 -16.81 -23.58 -41.61
CA PHE A 541 -16.80 -23.06 -40.25
C PHE A 541 -16.02 -21.74 -40.21
N VAL A 542 -16.65 -20.72 -39.65
CA VAL A 542 -16.06 -19.41 -39.40
C VAL A 542 -16.52 -18.99 -38.02
N ALA A 543 -15.59 -18.94 -37.07
CA ALA A 543 -15.86 -18.51 -35.70
C ALA A 543 -16.64 -17.19 -35.70
N ASN A 544 -17.68 -17.10 -34.86
CA ASN A 544 -18.59 -15.96 -34.76
C ASN A 544 -19.43 -15.66 -36.02
N SER A 545 -19.52 -16.58 -36.99
CA SER A 545 -20.27 -16.32 -38.22
C SER A 545 -21.02 -17.51 -38.83
N SER A 546 -20.46 -18.71 -38.83
CA SER A 546 -21.03 -19.88 -39.52
C SER A 546 -20.47 -21.18 -38.94
N HIS A 547 -21.31 -22.18 -38.68
CA HIS A 547 -20.87 -23.51 -38.24
C HIS A 547 -20.43 -24.44 -39.38
N GLY A 548 -20.53 -24.00 -40.62
CA GLY A 548 -20.17 -24.80 -41.80
C GLY A 548 -21.31 -25.70 -42.29
N THR A 549 -21.00 -26.58 -43.25
CA THR A 549 -22.01 -27.38 -43.96
C THR A 549 -22.35 -28.71 -43.31
N HIS A 550 -21.49 -29.21 -42.43
CA HIS A 550 -21.65 -30.50 -41.76
C HIS A 550 -22.26 -30.40 -40.37
N TYR A 551 -22.34 -29.19 -39.81
CA TYR A 551 -22.92 -28.96 -38.49
C TYR A 551 -24.44 -29.13 -38.50
N VAL A 552 -24.97 -29.81 -37.49
CA VAL A 552 -26.39 -30.09 -37.32
C VAL A 552 -26.98 -29.30 -36.15
N SER A 553 -26.37 -29.39 -34.96
CA SER A 553 -26.87 -28.78 -33.71
C SER A 553 -25.84 -28.83 -32.59
N GLY A 554 -26.06 -28.09 -31.50
CA GLY A 554 -25.29 -28.24 -30.25
C GLY A 554 -24.90 -26.93 -29.58
N ASP A 555 -24.57 -25.91 -30.36
CA ASP A 555 -24.32 -24.53 -29.95
C ASP A 555 -25.65 -23.85 -29.54
N THR A 556 -25.93 -23.84 -28.25
CA THR A 556 -27.19 -23.39 -27.67
C THR A 556 -27.19 -21.89 -27.39
N ASN A 557 -26.03 -21.30 -27.13
CA ASN A 557 -25.87 -19.90 -26.78
C ASN A 557 -25.45 -19.02 -27.98
N GLY A 558 -25.00 -19.63 -29.09
CA GLY A 558 -24.62 -19.00 -30.34
C GLY A 558 -23.24 -18.33 -30.31
N ASP A 559 -22.35 -18.74 -29.40
CA ASP A 559 -21.02 -18.14 -29.22
C ASP A 559 -19.89 -18.85 -30.00
N TYR A 560 -20.21 -19.95 -30.69
CA TYR A 560 -19.28 -20.75 -31.49
C TYR A 560 -18.15 -21.39 -30.69
N LEU A 561 -18.35 -21.63 -29.40
CA LEU A 561 -17.46 -22.39 -28.53
C LEU A 561 -18.17 -23.66 -28.03
N VAL A 562 -17.42 -24.73 -27.83
CA VAL A 562 -17.96 -25.96 -27.24
C VAL A 562 -17.94 -25.81 -25.73
N ASP A 563 -19.08 -25.44 -25.15
CA ASP A 563 -19.25 -25.36 -23.70
C ASP A 563 -19.38 -26.74 -23.06
N SER A 564 -19.02 -26.84 -21.78
CA SER A 564 -19.12 -28.09 -20.99
C SER A 564 -20.55 -28.65 -20.82
N ASN A 565 -21.58 -27.85 -21.10
CA ASN A 565 -22.99 -28.26 -21.07
C ASN A 565 -23.57 -28.50 -22.48
N GLU A 566 -22.75 -28.44 -23.52
CA GLU A 566 -23.16 -28.61 -24.91
C GLU A 566 -22.70 -29.94 -25.51
N THR A 567 -23.35 -30.33 -26.59
CA THR A 567 -22.93 -31.47 -27.41
C THR A 567 -23.12 -31.09 -28.87
N TRP A 568 -22.01 -30.85 -29.55
CA TRP A 568 -22.00 -30.45 -30.95
C TRP A 568 -22.08 -31.66 -31.84
N VAL A 569 -23.09 -31.70 -32.69
CA VAL A 569 -23.38 -32.80 -33.61
C VAL A 569 -23.07 -32.37 -35.03
N PHE A 570 -22.20 -33.14 -35.69
CA PHE A 570 -21.92 -33.03 -37.12
C PHE A 570 -22.40 -34.29 -37.84
N GLU A 571 -22.69 -34.16 -39.14
CA GLU A 571 -23.13 -35.26 -39.99
C GLU A 571 -22.40 -35.26 -41.34
N ALA A 572 -21.97 -36.44 -41.78
CA ALA A 572 -21.45 -36.66 -43.12
C ALA A 572 -21.87 -38.04 -43.64
N THR A 573 -21.90 -38.19 -44.96
CA THR A 573 -22.27 -39.44 -45.61
C THR A 573 -21.13 -39.91 -46.51
N SER A 574 -20.74 -41.18 -46.36
CA SER A 574 -19.64 -41.79 -47.11
C SER A 574 -20.10 -42.96 -47.95
N ALA A 575 -19.72 -42.94 -49.23
CA ALA A 575 -19.99 -44.03 -50.15
C ALA A 575 -18.77 -44.96 -50.24
N PHE A 576 -18.98 -46.26 -50.05
CA PHE A 576 -17.92 -47.27 -50.11
C PHE A 576 -18.45 -48.63 -50.55
N ASN A 577 -17.56 -49.60 -50.79
CA ASN A 577 -17.95 -50.95 -51.17
C ASN A 577 -17.42 -51.97 -50.16
N LEU A 578 -18.27 -52.87 -49.70
CA LEU A 578 -17.92 -54.00 -48.85
C LEU A 578 -17.93 -55.29 -49.65
N LEU A 579 -16.84 -56.04 -49.59
CA LEU A 579 -16.77 -57.37 -50.21
C LEU A 579 -17.63 -58.38 -49.43
N PRO A 580 -18.06 -59.48 -50.08
CA PRO A 580 -18.71 -60.58 -49.38
C PRO A 580 -17.79 -61.27 -48.36
N LYS A 581 -18.39 -62.00 -47.41
CA LYS A 581 -17.74 -62.82 -46.36
C LYS A 581 -17.19 -62.02 -45.16
N ALA A 582 -18.01 -61.13 -44.60
CA ALA A 582 -17.62 -60.30 -43.44
C ALA A 582 -16.39 -59.43 -43.71
N ASP A 583 -16.42 -58.73 -44.83
CA ASP A 583 -15.56 -57.56 -45.02
C ASP A 583 -16.04 -56.44 -44.09
N SER A 584 -15.14 -55.53 -43.72
CA SER A 584 -15.46 -54.46 -42.78
C SER A 584 -14.69 -53.20 -43.13
N ARG A 585 -15.33 -52.04 -42.94
CA ARG A 585 -14.66 -50.74 -42.97
C ARG A 585 -14.79 -50.07 -41.62
N THR A 586 -13.65 -49.73 -41.04
CA THR A 586 -13.56 -48.88 -39.84
C THR A 586 -13.20 -47.49 -40.28
N ASN A 587 -14.06 -46.53 -39.96
CA ASN A 587 -13.89 -45.12 -40.25
C ASN A 587 -13.49 -44.40 -38.95
N THR A 588 -12.39 -43.64 -38.96
CA THR A 588 -11.82 -42.93 -37.81
C THR A 588 -12.05 -41.43 -37.94
N VAL A 589 -12.45 -40.76 -36.87
CA VAL A 589 -12.48 -39.30 -36.80
C VAL A 589 -11.45 -38.82 -35.78
N GLU A 590 -10.83 -37.68 -36.04
CA GLU A 590 -10.03 -36.93 -35.08
C GLU A 590 -10.58 -35.51 -34.94
N VAL A 591 -10.81 -35.10 -33.70
CA VAL A 591 -11.10 -33.71 -33.33
C VAL A 591 -9.90 -33.10 -32.63
N ALA A 592 -9.61 -31.84 -32.93
CA ALA A 592 -8.65 -31.01 -32.21
C ALA A 592 -9.31 -29.69 -31.79
N ALA A 593 -8.95 -29.21 -30.61
CA ALA A 593 -9.44 -27.95 -30.05
C ALA A 593 -8.40 -27.31 -29.11
N HIS A 594 -8.58 -26.04 -28.77
CA HIS A 594 -7.86 -25.36 -27.68
C HIS A 594 -8.87 -24.55 -26.86
N ASP A 595 -8.47 -24.19 -25.65
CA ASP A 595 -9.21 -23.32 -24.72
C ASP A 595 -9.01 -21.83 -25.05
N ASP A 596 -9.60 -20.94 -24.24
CA ASP A 596 -9.49 -19.48 -24.40
C ASP A 596 -8.25 -18.88 -23.73
N ASP A 597 -7.74 -19.55 -22.70
CA ASP A 597 -6.59 -19.09 -21.92
C ASP A 597 -5.23 -19.61 -22.43
N SER A 598 -5.23 -20.66 -23.26
CA SER A 598 -4.03 -21.23 -23.87
C SER A 598 -4.21 -21.51 -25.38
N LEU A 599 -3.10 -21.77 -26.06
CA LEU A 599 -3.13 -22.27 -27.45
C LEU A 599 -2.72 -23.75 -27.51
N ASN A 600 -2.76 -24.45 -26.37
CA ASN A 600 -2.40 -25.85 -26.32
C ASN A 600 -3.53 -26.65 -26.96
N GLU A 601 -3.21 -27.37 -28.04
CA GLU A 601 -4.19 -28.25 -28.64
C GLU A 601 -4.42 -29.50 -27.80
N VAL A 602 -5.69 -29.85 -27.61
CA VAL A 602 -6.16 -31.14 -27.15
C VAL A 602 -6.83 -31.87 -28.32
N THR A 603 -6.61 -33.18 -28.40
CA THR A 603 -7.23 -34.02 -29.44
C THR A 603 -7.98 -35.21 -28.84
N ALA A 604 -9.00 -35.67 -29.56
CA ALA A 604 -9.68 -36.92 -29.30
C ALA A 604 -10.00 -37.64 -30.61
N GLN A 605 -10.08 -38.97 -30.55
CA GLN A 605 -10.40 -39.79 -31.71
C GLN A 605 -11.46 -40.82 -31.33
N ASP A 606 -12.29 -41.17 -32.31
CA ASP A 606 -13.20 -42.31 -32.19
C ASP A 606 -13.43 -42.99 -33.55
N THR A 607 -14.01 -44.18 -33.52
CA THR A 607 -14.21 -45.01 -34.72
C THR A 607 -15.62 -45.58 -34.79
N ALA A 608 -16.16 -45.65 -36.01
CA ALA A 608 -17.36 -46.44 -36.30
C ALA A 608 -17.07 -47.49 -37.39
N THR A 609 -17.68 -48.68 -37.29
CA THR A 609 -17.40 -49.80 -38.20
C THR A 609 -18.66 -50.32 -38.90
N VAL A 610 -18.60 -50.41 -40.22
CA VAL A 610 -19.65 -51.07 -41.03
C VAL A 610 -19.11 -52.39 -41.57
N SER A 611 -19.83 -53.48 -41.32
CA SER A 611 -19.45 -54.83 -41.75
C SER A 611 -20.47 -55.43 -42.70
N SER A 612 -20.04 -56.27 -43.64
CA SER A 612 -20.96 -57.02 -44.49
C SER A 612 -21.39 -58.32 -43.81
N PHE A 613 -22.56 -58.85 -44.15
CA PHE A 613 -22.91 -60.20 -43.73
C PHE A 613 -21.88 -61.22 -44.23
N ALA A 614 -21.48 -62.15 -43.36
CA ALA A 614 -20.94 -63.41 -43.82
C ALA A 614 -22.11 -64.21 -44.39
N GLY A 615 -22.30 -64.20 -45.71
CA GLY A 615 -23.51 -64.65 -46.41
C GLY A 615 -24.19 -65.94 -45.93
N PRO A 616 -25.45 -66.17 -46.36
CA PRO A 616 -26.36 -67.10 -45.72
C PRO A 616 -25.83 -68.54 -45.66
N GLY A 617 -26.01 -69.21 -44.52
CA GLY A 617 -25.55 -70.58 -44.29
C GLY A 617 -26.15 -71.65 -45.22
N VAL A 618 -27.19 -71.34 -46.02
CA VAL A 618 -27.81 -72.28 -46.98
C VAL A 618 -27.30 -72.07 -48.39
N ARG A 619 -26.21 -72.79 -48.73
CA ARG A 619 -25.53 -72.78 -50.04
C ARG A 619 -26.35 -73.51 -51.13
N THR A 620 -25.77 -73.82 -52.30
CA THR A 620 -26.51 -74.46 -53.42
C THR A 620 -26.15 -75.96 -53.59
N PRO A 621 -26.67 -76.72 -54.59
CA PRO A 621 -26.70 -78.21 -54.64
C PRO A 621 -25.47 -78.98 -54.19
N GLY A 622 -24.28 -78.49 -54.52
CA GLY A 622 -23.02 -79.16 -54.20
C GLY A 622 -22.81 -79.28 -52.69
N PHE A 623 -23.24 -78.28 -51.93
CA PHE A 623 -23.18 -78.27 -50.47
C PHE A 623 -24.22 -79.20 -49.84
N TRP A 624 -25.47 -79.14 -50.31
CA TRP A 624 -26.59 -79.96 -49.81
C TRP A 624 -26.41 -81.45 -50.10
N SER A 625 -25.78 -81.82 -51.22
CA SER A 625 -25.49 -83.22 -51.53
C SER A 625 -24.65 -83.94 -50.48
N ASN A 626 -23.84 -83.20 -49.70
CA ASN A 626 -22.92 -83.76 -48.71
C ASN A 626 -23.41 -83.56 -47.26
N LEU A 627 -24.28 -82.60 -47.00
CA LEU A 627 -24.69 -82.20 -45.64
C LEU A 627 -26.19 -81.91 -45.48
N GLY A 628 -27.02 -82.09 -46.50
CA GLY A 628 -28.35 -81.44 -46.60
C GLY A 628 -29.42 -81.82 -45.57
N LYS A 629 -29.20 -82.84 -44.74
CA LYS A 629 -30.09 -83.19 -43.60
C LYS A 629 -29.52 -82.77 -42.23
N SER A 630 -28.33 -82.17 -42.20
CA SER A 630 -27.71 -81.66 -40.97
C SER A 630 -28.08 -80.21 -40.66
N PHE A 631 -28.64 -79.46 -41.63
CA PHE A 631 -29.00 -78.05 -41.47
C PHE A 631 -30.52 -77.82 -41.37
N TRP A 632 -31.35 -78.51 -42.17
CA TRP A 632 -32.81 -78.42 -42.16
C TRP A 632 -33.40 -79.74 -42.66
N ASP A 633 -34.42 -80.28 -42.01
CA ASP A 633 -35.07 -81.52 -42.46
C ASP A 633 -36.61 -81.51 -42.45
N GLY A 634 -37.23 -80.37 -42.15
CA GLY A 634 -38.68 -80.18 -42.08
C GLY A 634 -39.37 -80.96 -40.95
N VAL A 635 -38.65 -81.74 -40.15
CA VAL A 635 -39.22 -82.61 -39.11
C VAL A 635 -39.05 -81.96 -37.74
N ALA A 636 -40.10 -81.98 -36.92
CA ALA A 636 -40.02 -81.49 -35.55
C ALA A 636 -39.05 -82.38 -34.74
N GLY A 637 -37.95 -81.82 -34.23
CA GLY A 637 -36.88 -82.61 -33.60
C GLY A 637 -35.65 -81.80 -33.18
N ALA A 638 -34.56 -82.51 -32.84
CA ALA A 638 -33.34 -81.96 -32.25
C ALA A 638 -32.66 -80.86 -33.10
N ASP A 639 -32.04 -79.89 -32.42
CA ASP A 639 -31.42 -78.70 -33.01
C ASP A 639 -30.49 -79.06 -34.18
N LYS A 640 -30.85 -78.54 -35.36
CA LYS A 640 -29.97 -78.48 -36.52
C LYS A 640 -29.27 -77.13 -36.47
N SER A 641 -27.97 -77.12 -36.77
CA SER A 641 -27.15 -75.92 -36.67
C SER A 641 -26.05 -75.91 -37.71
N GLY A 642 -25.73 -74.72 -38.21
CA GLY A 642 -24.70 -74.48 -39.19
C GLY A 642 -23.97 -73.16 -38.96
N PRO A 643 -22.73 -73.00 -39.43
CA PRO A 643 -22.11 -71.67 -39.49
C PRO A 643 -23.01 -70.73 -40.29
N ASN A 644 -23.43 -69.62 -39.68
CA ASN A 644 -24.32 -68.60 -40.27
C ASN A 644 -25.71 -69.13 -40.71
N PHE A 645 -26.23 -70.16 -40.03
CA PHE A 645 -27.60 -70.64 -40.20
C PHE A 645 -28.35 -70.64 -38.87
N ALA A 646 -29.69 -70.55 -38.91
CA ALA A 646 -30.51 -70.47 -37.70
C ALA A 646 -30.27 -71.65 -36.75
N SER A 647 -30.32 -71.37 -35.45
CA SER A 647 -30.38 -72.41 -34.41
C SER A 647 -31.79 -72.98 -34.38
N GLY A 648 -31.95 -74.24 -34.82
CA GLY A 648 -33.21 -74.95 -34.77
C GLY A 648 -33.91 -75.08 -36.12
N GLU A 649 -35.09 -75.72 -36.09
CA GLU A 649 -35.80 -76.11 -37.30
C GLU A 649 -36.68 -74.96 -37.83
N LEU A 650 -36.45 -74.53 -39.07
CA LEU A 650 -37.22 -73.46 -39.72
C LEU A 650 -38.58 -73.97 -40.18
N ARG A 651 -39.58 -73.79 -39.32
CA ARG A 651 -40.97 -74.19 -39.53
C ARG A 651 -41.92 -73.15 -39.00
N TYR A 652 -43.08 -73.03 -39.63
CA TYR A 652 -44.19 -72.24 -39.13
C TYR A 652 -45.51 -72.78 -39.71
N ALA A 653 -46.64 -72.35 -39.14
CA ALA A 653 -47.95 -72.81 -39.59
C ALA A 653 -48.37 -71.99 -40.82
N VAL A 654 -48.73 -72.69 -41.90
CA VAL A 654 -49.11 -72.09 -43.18
C VAL A 654 -50.52 -72.56 -43.57
N ASP A 655 -51.28 -71.67 -44.19
CA ASP A 655 -52.51 -71.96 -44.92
C ASP A 655 -52.11 -72.54 -46.27
N SER A 656 -51.93 -73.86 -46.26
CA SER A 656 -51.44 -74.59 -47.41
C SER A 656 -52.49 -74.71 -48.51
N ASN A 657 -53.78 -74.50 -48.22
CA ASN A 657 -54.88 -74.69 -49.17
C ASN A 657 -55.48 -73.36 -49.66
N ASN A 658 -55.01 -72.24 -49.12
CA ASN A 658 -55.40 -70.87 -49.40
C ASN A 658 -56.91 -70.61 -49.15
N ASP A 659 -57.46 -71.14 -48.06
CA ASP A 659 -58.85 -70.93 -47.63
C ASP A 659 -59.03 -69.84 -46.55
N THR A 660 -57.96 -69.09 -46.26
CA THR A 660 -57.80 -68.03 -45.27
C THR A 660 -57.74 -68.48 -43.81
N HIS A 661 -57.70 -69.80 -43.54
CA HIS A 661 -57.62 -70.35 -42.18
C HIS A 661 -56.44 -71.32 -42.04
N LYS A 662 -55.68 -71.19 -40.95
CA LYS A 662 -54.65 -72.16 -40.55
C LYS A 662 -55.28 -73.22 -39.65
N ASP A 663 -55.66 -74.36 -40.21
CA ASP A 663 -56.36 -75.42 -39.49
C ASP A 663 -55.79 -76.85 -39.73
N GLY A 664 -56.52 -77.88 -39.29
CA GLY A 664 -56.05 -79.27 -39.39
C GLY A 664 -56.13 -79.88 -40.79
N LEU A 665 -56.70 -79.17 -41.77
CA LEU A 665 -56.71 -79.53 -43.18
C LEU A 665 -55.43 -79.11 -43.89
N ASP A 666 -54.63 -78.24 -43.26
CA ASP A 666 -53.38 -77.76 -43.83
C ASP A 666 -52.25 -78.77 -43.79
N LYS A 667 -51.53 -78.85 -44.90
CA LYS A 667 -50.29 -79.61 -45.03
C LYS A 667 -49.13 -78.81 -44.48
N ALA A 668 -48.24 -79.49 -43.74
CA ALA A 668 -47.00 -78.91 -43.28
C ALA A 668 -46.03 -78.65 -44.45
N GLY A 669 -45.57 -77.42 -44.60
CA GLY A 669 -44.72 -77.01 -45.71
C GLY A 669 -44.12 -75.62 -45.54
N LEU A 670 -43.53 -75.12 -46.62
CA LEU A 670 -43.07 -73.75 -46.78
C LEU A 670 -44.07 -73.03 -47.67
N LEU A 671 -44.52 -71.85 -47.26
CA LEU A 671 -45.24 -70.91 -48.10
C LEU A 671 -44.21 -69.86 -48.54
N ILE A 672 -43.56 -70.09 -49.68
CA ILE A 672 -42.51 -69.20 -50.19
C ILE A 672 -43.18 -67.91 -50.67
N GLY A 673 -42.66 -66.74 -50.27
CA GLY A 673 -43.21 -65.42 -50.65
C GLY A 673 -44.14 -64.76 -49.62
N ASP A 674 -44.38 -65.43 -48.48
CA ASP A 674 -45.11 -64.91 -47.31
C ASP A 674 -44.14 -64.15 -46.38
N TYR A 675 -43.82 -62.92 -46.79
CA TYR A 675 -42.71 -62.14 -46.24
C TYR A 675 -42.99 -61.62 -44.83
N ASP A 676 -44.26 -61.49 -44.43
CA ASP A 676 -44.61 -61.13 -43.05
C ASP A 676 -44.62 -62.35 -42.09
N LYS A 677 -44.51 -63.56 -42.64
CA LYS A 677 -44.42 -64.85 -41.92
C LYS A 677 -45.67 -65.16 -41.12
N ASP A 678 -46.81 -64.57 -41.49
CA ASP A 678 -48.08 -64.82 -40.84
C ASP A 678 -48.69 -66.16 -41.30
N GLY A 679 -48.19 -66.76 -42.37
CA GLY A 679 -48.63 -68.05 -42.88
C GLY A 679 -49.86 -68.00 -43.76
N LEU A 680 -50.30 -66.83 -44.22
CA LEU A 680 -51.42 -66.63 -45.14
C LEU A 680 -50.90 -66.01 -46.45
N THR A 681 -51.67 -66.19 -47.53
CA THR A 681 -51.43 -65.43 -48.77
C THR A 681 -52.27 -64.16 -48.74
N THR A 682 -51.68 -63.00 -48.50
CA THR A 682 -52.41 -61.71 -48.50
C THR A 682 -52.30 -60.97 -49.85
N GLY A 683 -53.09 -59.90 -50.02
CA GLY A 683 -53.24 -59.22 -51.31
C GLY A 683 -51.99 -58.52 -51.88
N ASN A 684 -50.90 -58.44 -51.10
CA ASN A 684 -49.62 -57.85 -51.52
C ASN A 684 -48.50 -58.90 -51.65
N GLU A 685 -48.80 -60.19 -51.45
CA GLU A 685 -47.83 -61.28 -51.47
C GLU A 685 -48.07 -62.20 -52.67
N ASP A 686 -47.00 -62.56 -53.36
CA ASP A 686 -47.02 -63.63 -54.34
C ASP A 686 -46.43 -64.88 -53.69
N THR A 687 -47.23 -65.94 -53.55
CA THR A 687 -46.85 -67.08 -52.71
C THR A 687 -46.89 -68.42 -53.46
N PHE A 688 -46.02 -69.33 -53.01
CA PHE A 688 -45.92 -70.67 -53.54
C PHE A 688 -45.73 -71.70 -52.42
N PHE A 689 -46.70 -72.61 -52.27
CA PHE A 689 -46.69 -73.68 -51.30
C PHE A 689 -45.89 -74.89 -51.79
N ILE A 690 -44.97 -75.37 -50.96
CA ILE A 690 -44.26 -76.64 -51.14
C ILE A 690 -44.24 -77.41 -49.81
N SER A 691 -44.68 -78.67 -49.80
CA SER A 691 -44.61 -79.46 -48.56
C SER A 691 -43.18 -79.75 -48.17
N TYR A 692 -42.94 -80.03 -46.88
CA TYR A 692 -41.60 -80.37 -46.42
C TYR A 692 -41.02 -81.59 -47.15
N ALA A 693 -41.84 -82.58 -47.48
CA ALA A 693 -41.39 -83.77 -48.21
C ALA A 693 -40.86 -83.42 -49.61
N ASP A 694 -41.56 -82.54 -50.33
CA ASP A 694 -41.15 -82.13 -51.67
C ASP A 694 -40.02 -81.09 -51.65
N ALA A 695 -40.01 -80.18 -50.69
CA ALA A 695 -38.87 -79.28 -50.48
C ALA A 695 -37.58 -80.07 -50.23
N LEU A 696 -37.63 -81.10 -49.39
CA LEU A 696 -36.49 -82.02 -49.16
C LEU A 696 -36.07 -82.75 -50.42
N LYS A 697 -37.03 -83.18 -51.24
CA LYS A 697 -36.77 -83.87 -52.51
C LYS A 697 -36.06 -82.97 -53.52
N VAL A 698 -36.43 -81.68 -53.56
CA VAL A 698 -35.88 -80.68 -54.46
C VAL A 698 -34.47 -80.23 -54.05
N ILE A 699 -34.22 -80.06 -52.76
CA ILE A 699 -32.88 -79.72 -52.25
C ILE A 699 -31.91 -80.91 -52.27
N ASP A 700 -32.42 -82.15 -52.26
CA ASP A 700 -31.61 -83.36 -52.44
C ASP A 700 -31.19 -83.56 -53.90
N ALA A 701 -29.92 -83.26 -54.20
CA ALA A 701 -29.33 -83.40 -55.52
C ALA A 701 -29.37 -84.82 -56.11
N SER A 702 -29.62 -85.87 -55.30
CA SER A 702 -29.70 -87.26 -55.75
C SER A 702 -31.10 -87.67 -56.24
N SER A 703 -32.13 -86.86 -55.97
CA SER A 703 -33.55 -87.17 -56.21
C SER A 703 -34.20 -86.32 -57.32
N LYS A 704 -33.41 -85.53 -58.07
CA LYS A 704 -33.88 -84.57 -59.08
C LYS A 704 -34.04 -85.15 -60.49
N ASP A 705 -35.06 -84.68 -61.22
CA ASP A 705 -35.13 -84.85 -62.67
C ASP A 705 -34.33 -83.72 -63.34
N LEU A 706 -33.05 -83.98 -63.64
CA LEU A 706 -32.14 -83.04 -64.30
C LEU A 706 -32.61 -82.58 -65.69
N GLN A 707 -33.62 -83.22 -66.27
CA GLN A 707 -34.16 -82.82 -67.56
C GLN A 707 -35.26 -81.77 -67.45
N ASP A 708 -35.68 -81.43 -66.22
CA ASP A 708 -36.71 -80.45 -65.94
C ASP A 708 -36.19 -79.30 -65.07
N THR A 709 -36.03 -78.13 -65.66
CA THR A 709 -35.42 -76.97 -65.01
C THR A 709 -36.31 -76.34 -63.94
N ARG A 710 -37.58 -76.74 -63.83
CA ARG A 710 -38.44 -76.38 -62.69
C ARG A 710 -37.84 -76.83 -61.37
N PHE A 711 -37.22 -78.01 -61.31
CA PHE A 711 -36.53 -78.49 -60.11
C PHE A 711 -35.27 -77.67 -59.76
N VAL A 712 -34.69 -76.96 -60.73
CA VAL A 712 -33.54 -76.07 -60.50
C VAL A 712 -34.03 -74.83 -59.76
N LEU A 713 -35.02 -74.13 -60.30
CA LEU A 713 -35.57 -72.92 -59.68
C LEU A 713 -36.29 -73.18 -58.36
N ALA A 714 -37.05 -74.28 -58.25
CA ALA A 714 -37.67 -74.66 -56.98
C ALA A 714 -36.66 -74.73 -55.84
N ARG A 715 -35.48 -75.26 -56.16
CA ARG A 715 -34.44 -75.47 -55.17
C ARG A 715 -33.82 -74.16 -54.75
N ASP A 716 -33.53 -73.29 -55.70
CA ASP A 716 -32.94 -72.00 -55.38
C ASP A 716 -33.96 -71.13 -54.63
N ALA A 717 -35.24 -71.19 -54.98
CA ALA A 717 -36.34 -70.56 -54.23
C ALA A 717 -36.47 -71.12 -52.80
N VAL A 718 -36.45 -72.44 -52.61
CA VAL A 718 -36.46 -73.06 -51.28
C VAL A 718 -35.24 -72.65 -50.46
N ALA A 719 -34.04 -72.63 -51.07
CA ALA A 719 -32.83 -72.22 -50.37
C ALA A 719 -32.87 -70.74 -49.95
N THR A 720 -33.31 -69.86 -50.85
CA THR A 720 -33.50 -68.43 -50.57
C THR A 720 -34.54 -68.21 -49.46
N TRP A 721 -35.65 -68.95 -49.50
CA TRP A 721 -36.67 -68.89 -48.46
C TRP A 721 -36.17 -69.31 -47.08
N LEU A 722 -35.40 -70.40 -47.02
CA LEU A 722 -34.78 -70.84 -45.76
C LEU A 722 -33.75 -69.82 -45.25
N ASN A 723 -33.03 -69.15 -46.15
CA ASN A 723 -32.13 -68.06 -45.78
C ASN A 723 -32.88 -66.87 -45.17
N PHE A 724 -34.01 -66.48 -45.76
CA PHE A 724 -34.90 -65.44 -45.23
C PHE A 724 -35.50 -65.81 -43.86
N LEU A 725 -36.00 -67.04 -43.70
CA LEU A 725 -36.52 -67.54 -42.43
C LEU A 725 -35.43 -67.62 -41.36
N ALA A 726 -34.16 -67.85 -41.74
CA ALA A 726 -33.02 -67.82 -40.84
C ALA A 726 -32.60 -66.41 -40.39
N GLY A 727 -33.26 -65.36 -40.88
CA GLY A 727 -32.97 -63.97 -40.54
C GLY A 727 -31.94 -63.31 -41.44
N ASN A 728 -31.54 -63.93 -42.56
CA ASN A 728 -30.68 -63.26 -43.53
C ASN A 728 -31.53 -62.30 -44.37
N PRO A 729 -31.09 -61.05 -44.59
CA PRO A 729 -31.83 -60.11 -45.41
C PRO A 729 -31.81 -60.52 -46.87
N ILE A 730 -32.94 -60.32 -47.54
CA ILE A 730 -33.15 -60.58 -48.98
C ILE A 730 -33.43 -59.29 -49.77
N GLY A 731 -33.31 -58.12 -49.13
CA GLY A 731 -33.66 -56.82 -49.71
C GLY A 731 -35.17 -56.64 -49.91
N ASP A 732 -35.59 -55.45 -50.35
CA ASP A 732 -36.98 -55.13 -50.72
C ASP A 732 -37.07 -54.89 -52.24
N ALA A 733 -37.95 -55.63 -52.92
CA ALA A 733 -38.14 -55.54 -54.36
C ALA A 733 -38.63 -54.17 -54.86
N SER A 734 -39.26 -53.38 -53.98
CA SER A 734 -39.80 -52.05 -54.30
C SER A 734 -38.73 -50.96 -54.34
N THR A 735 -37.61 -51.16 -53.63
CA THR A 735 -36.52 -50.18 -53.50
C THR A 735 -35.23 -50.64 -54.19
N ASP A 736 -34.98 -51.95 -54.24
CA ASP A 736 -33.84 -52.53 -54.95
C ASP A 736 -34.31 -53.48 -56.10
N PRO A 737 -34.20 -53.04 -57.37
CA PRO A 737 -34.60 -53.83 -58.53
C PRO A 737 -33.72 -55.07 -58.79
N ASN A 738 -32.63 -55.24 -58.02
CA ASN A 738 -31.74 -56.40 -58.06
C ASN A 738 -31.74 -57.18 -56.75
N SER A 739 -32.70 -56.94 -55.86
CA SER A 739 -32.81 -57.65 -54.58
C SER A 739 -33.07 -59.15 -54.77
N PRO A 740 -32.56 -60.00 -53.86
CA PRO A 740 -32.96 -61.40 -53.79
C PRO A 740 -34.49 -61.59 -53.69
N GLN A 741 -35.22 -60.68 -53.02
CA GLN A 741 -36.69 -60.69 -52.96
C GLN A 741 -37.31 -60.62 -54.36
N LYS A 742 -36.90 -59.66 -55.20
CA LYS A 742 -37.39 -59.52 -56.58
C LYS A 742 -37.16 -60.78 -57.41
N TYR A 743 -36.01 -61.43 -57.28
CA TYR A 743 -35.73 -62.67 -58.01
C TYR A 743 -36.47 -63.87 -57.43
N LEU A 744 -36.80 -63.86 -56.13
CA LEU A 744 -37.64 -64.87 -55.52
C LEU A 744 -39.10 -64.78 -56.02
N ASP A 745 -39.66 -63.56 -56.08
CA ASP A 745 -40.98 -63.31 -56.67
C ASP A 745 -41.01 -63.77 -58.13
N GLN A 746 -40.00 -63.40 -58.93
CA GLN A 746 -39.87 -63.90 -60.31
C GLN A 746 -39.76 -65.43 -60.41
N ALA A 747 -39.13 -66.09 -59.42
CA ALA A 747 -39.09 -67.55 -59.38
C ALA A 747 -40.46 -68.15 -59.09
N ILE A 748 -41.25 -67.54 -58.20
CA ILE A 748 -42.61 -67.96 -57.88
C ILE A 748 -43.49 -67.88 -59.13
N ASP A 749 -43.55 -66.70 -59.77
CA ASP A 749 -44.26 -66.47 -61.02
C ASP A 749 -43.87 -67.50 -62.10
N TRP A 750 -42.56 -67.67 -62.33
CA TRP A 750 -42.04 -68.58 -63.35
C TRP A 750 -42.44 -70.04 -63.07
N LEU A 751 -42.39 -70.47 -61.81
CA LEU A 751 -42.77 -71.82 -61.39
C LEU A 751 -44.28 -72.06 -61.53
N GLN A 752 -45.12 -71.09 -61.16
CA GLN A 752 -46.57 -71.17 -61.30
C GLN A 752 -46.98 -71.27 -62.79
N VAL A 753 -46.38 -70.46 -63.67
CA VAL A 753 -46.68 -70.48 -65.12
C VAL A 753 -46.24 -71.78 -65.77
N THR A 754 -45.04 -72.27 -65.45
CA THR A 754 -44.48 -73.48 -66.08
C THR A 754 -45.04 -74.79 -65.52
N ASN A 755 -45.90 -74.74 -64.51
CA ASN A 755 -46.55 -75.90 -63.91
C ASN A 755 -47.79 -76.39 -64.70
N GLY A 756 -47.64 -76.61 -66.01
CA GLY A 756 -48.65 -77.32 -66.82
C GLY A 756 -49.87 -76.50 -67.25
N GLY A 757 -49.82 -75.17 -67.20
CA GLY A 757 -50.84 -74.28 -67.77
C GLY A 757 -52.08 -74.05 -66.89
N THR A 758 -52.10 -74.59 -65.67
CA THR A 758 -52.95 -74.11 -64.58
C THR A 758 -52.02 -73.44 -63.58
N SER A 759 -52.22 -72.16 -63.30
CA SER A 759 -51.46 -71.34 -62.35
C SER A 759 -51.61 -71.85 -60.91
N SER A 760 -51.18 -73.09 -60.63
CA SER A 760 -51.23 -73.67 -59.29
C SER A 760 -50.13 -73.05 -58.45
N THR A 761 -50.50 -72.55 -57.29
CA THR A 761 -49.60 -72.07 -56.24
C THR A 761 -48.93 -73.21 -55.48
N HIS A 762 -49.12 -74.47 -55.88
CA HIS A 762 -48.58 -75.64 -55.16
C HIS A 762 -47.58 -76.44 -55.99
N PHE A 763 -46.48 -76.81 -55.33
CA PHE A 763 -45.49 -77.73 -55.88
C PHE A 763 -46.02 -79.15 -56.08
N GLU A 764 -46.92 -79.63 -55.21
CA GLU A 764 -47.34 -81.04 -55.26
C GLU A 764 -48.16 -81.38 -56.52
N ASP A 765 -48.72 -80.36 -57.17
CA ASP A 765 -49.41 -80.49 -58.45
C ASP A 765 -48.44 -80.62 -59.64
N TRP A 766 -47.13 -80.68 -59.38
CA TRP A 766 -46.10 -80.77 -60.40
C TRP A 766 -46.13 -82.08 -61.18
N GLY A 767 -45.90 -81.96 -62.48
CA GLY A 767 -45.84 -83.10 -63.41
C GLY A 767 -47.09 -83.30 -64.26
N GLY A 768 -48.07 -82.40 -64.19
CA GLY A 768 -49.25 -82.39 -65.08
C GLY A 768 -48.96 -82.07 -66.56
N GLY A 769 -47.72 -81.65 -66.90
CA GLY A 769 -47.29 -81.24 -68.25
C GLY A 769 -45.88 -81.73 -68.65
N SER A 770 -45.44 -81.43 -69.87
CA SER A 770 -44.10 -81.80 -70.37
C SER A 770 -42.99 -81.10 -69.58
N ALA A 771 -41.88 -81.80 -69.32
CA ALA A 771 -40.72 -81.23 -68.64
C ALA A 771 -40.21 -79.97 -69.35
N VAL A 772 -39.89 -78.92 -68.58
CA VAL A 772 -39.26 -77.71 -69.11
C VAL A 772 -37.78 -77.98 -69.25
N LYS A 773 -37.33 -78.16 -70.49
CA LYS A 773 -35.91 -78.47 -70.75
C LYS A 773 -35.06 -77.21 -70.67
N ALA A 774 -33.79 -77.36 -70.32
CA ALA A 774 -32.80 -76.28 -70.35
C ALA A 774 -32.61 -75.65 -71.76
N SER A 775 -33.10 -76.28 -72.82
CA SER A 775 -33.10 -75.72 -74.18
C SER A 775 -34.39 -74.97 -74.55
N SER A 776 -35.35 -74.85 -73.63
CA SER A 776 -36.64 -74.19 -73.87
C SER A 776 -36.50 -72.66 -73.90
N ALA A 777 -37.46 -71.99 -74.54
CA ALA A 777 -37.55 -70.53 -74.53
C ALA A 777 -37.80 -70.00 -73.11
N ALA A 778 -38.72 -70.62 -72.37
CA ALA A 778 -38.99 -70.35 -70.95
C ALA A 778 -37.71 -70.29 -70.09
N TRP A 779 -36.74 -71.17 -70.37
CA TRP A 779 -35.49 -71.21 -69.62
C TRP A 779 -34.46 -70.17 -70.07
N ASN A 780 -34.36 -69.84 -71.37
CA ASN A 780 -33.24 -69.04 -71.90
C ASN A 780 -33.60 -67.62 -72.33
N VAL A 781 -34.88 -67.32 -72.57
CA VAL A 781 -35.33 -66.08 -73.21
C VAL A 781 -36.34 -65.32 -72.34
N GLY A 782 -37.16 -66.02 -71.54
CA GLY A 782 -38.27 -65.44 -70.78
C GLY A 782 -39.63 -65.97 -71.28
N LEU A 783 -40.71 -65.62 -70.58
CA LEU A 783 -42.06 -66.17 -70.83
C LEU A 783 -43.02 -65.20 -71.55
N ASP A 784 -42.52 -64.11 -72.14
CA ASP A 784 -43.29 -63.06 -72.84
C ASP A 784 -44.30 -63.57 -73.91
N ALA A 785 -44.14 -64.80 -74.41
CA ALA A 785 -44.99 -65.40 -75.44
C ALA A 785 -45.88 -66.58 -74.98
N GLU A 786 -45.79 -67.02 -73.71
CA GLU A 786 -46.54 -68.17 -73.19
C GLU A 786 -47.39 -67.86 -71.92
N SER A 787 -47.31 -66.65 -71.35
CA SER A 787 -48.12 -66.23 -70.20
C SER A 787 -49.56 -65.83 -70.60
N ALA A 788 -50.57 -66.48 -70.01
CA ALA A 788 -51.97 -66.07 -70.13
C ALA A 788 -52.32 -64.87 -69.22
N THR A 789 -51.35 -64.34 -68.48
CA THR A 789 -51.51 -63.31 -67.44
C THR A 789 -50.62 -62.08 -67.61
N GLY A 790 -50.00 -61.89 -68.78
CA GLY A 790 -49.49 -60.57 -69.19
C GLY A 790 -48.33 -59.98 -68.36
N GLY A 791 -47.42 -60.81 -67.85
CA GLY A 791 -46.16 -60.39 -67.24
C GLY A 791 -44.96 -60.45 -68.20
N ASN A 792 -43.89 -59.72 -67.88
CA ASN A 792 -42.57 -59.84 -68.52
C ASN A 792 -41.69 -60.75 -67.63
N GLU A 793 -41.99 -62.03 -67.52
CA GLU A 793 -41.24 -62.91 -66.61
C GLU A 793 -39.83 -63.19 -67.14
N LEU A 794 -38.82 -63.01 -66.28
CA LEU A 794 -37.41 -63.21 -66.63
C LEU A 794 -37.12 -64.65 -67.08
N ALA A 795 -36.05 -64.82 -67.85
CA ALA A 795 -35.57 -66.13 -68.26
C ALA A 795 -35.19 -66.98 -67.03
N GLY A 796 -35.63 -68.25 -66.99
CA GLY A 796 -35.39 -69.10 -65.83
C GLY A 796 -33.91 -69.32 -65.49
N ASN A 797 -33.01 -69.25 -66.48
CA ASN A 797 -31.57 -69.31 -66.27
C ASN A 797 -30.99 -68.08 -65.56
N LEU A 798 -31.56 -66.89 -65.80
CA LEU A 798 -31.17 -65.65 -65.12
C LEU A 798 -31.63 -65.71 -63.67
N ILE A 799 -32.89 -66.04 -63.42
CA ILE A 799 -33.42 -66.18 -62.06
C ILE A 799 -32.59 -67.20 -61.27
N HIS A 800 -32.23 -68.33 -61.88
CA HIS A 800 -31.34 -69.34 -61.29
C HIS A 800 -29.97 -68.76 -60.94
N GLN A 801 -29.34 -68.02 -61.85
CA GLN A 801 -28.03 -67.42 -61.62
C GLN A 801 -28.05 -66.46 -60.42
N GLU A 802 -29.06 -65.61 -60.32
CA GLU A 802 -29.17 -64.60 -59.27
C GLU A 802 -29.43 -65.23 -57.90
N LEU A 803 -30.39 -66.15 -57.80
CA LEU A 803 -30.69 -66.84 -56.55
C LEU A 803 -29.59 -67.83 -56.14
N ASP A 804 -28.96 -68.54 -57.08
CA ASP A 804 -27.81 -69.41 -56.77
C ASP A 804 -26.62 -68.60 -56.26
N PHE A 805 -26.35 -67.43 -56.84
CA PHE A 805 -25.30 -66.52 -56.37
C PHE A 805 -25.62 -65.99 -54.97
N TYR A 806 -26.86 -65.57 -54.69
CA TYR A 806 -27.30 -65.13 -53.36
C TYR A 806 -27.12 -66.22 -52.32
N ASN A 807 -27.62 -67.40 -52.59
CA ASN A 807 -27.54 -68.53 -51.66
C ASN A 807 -26.07 -68.93 -51.37
N ASN A 808 -25.12 -68.63 -52.26
CA ASN A 808 -23.70 -68.92 -52.04
C ASN A 808 -22.87 -67.78 -51.45
N THR A 809 -23.30 -66.52 -51.63
CA THR A 809 -22.48 -65.33 -51.38
C THR A 809 -23.14 -64.29 -50.48
N GLY A 810 -24.46 -64.28 -50.40
CA GLY A 810 -25.26 -63.24 -49.75
C GLY A 810 -25.64 -62.06 -50.66
N MET A 811 -25.31 -62.12 -51.96
CA MET A 811 -25.67 -61.09 -52.95
C MET A 811 -26.21 -61.70 -54.24
N THR A 812 -26.93 -60.94 -55.04
CA THR A 812 -27.28 -61.28 -56.43
C THR A 812 -26.09 -60.98 -57.36
N PHE A 813 -25.99 -61.68 -58.48
CA PHE A 813 -24.86 -61.59 -59.42
C PHE A 813 -24.86 -60.28 -60.19
N GLU A 814 -26.00 -59.84 -60.71
CA GLU A 814 -26.15 -58.49 -61.28
C GLU A 814 -25.93 -57.41 -60.21
N GLY A 815 -26.37 -57.65 -58.98
CA GLY A 815 -26.06 -56.78 -57.83
C GLY A 815 -24.55 -56.63 -57.59
N ALA A 816 -23.77 -57.71 -57.78
CA ALA A 816 -22.33 -57.68 -57.66
C ALA A 816 -21.63 -57.04 -58.88
N ILE A 817 -22.03 -57.34 -60.12
CA ILE A 817 -21.35 -56.83 -61.33
C ILE A 817 -21.60 -55.35 -61.59
N LEU A 818 -22.85 -54.87 -61.43
CA LEU A 818 -23.16 -53.47 -61.69
C LEU A 818 -22.38 -52.51 -60.77
N HIS A 819 -21.95 -53.00 -59.61
CA HIS A 819 -21.31 -52.20 -58.56
C HIS A 819 -19.81 -52.47 -58.38
N ILE A 820 -19.27 -53.59 -58.89
CA ILE A 820 -17.81 -53.78 -58.99
C ILE A 820 -17.19 -52.80 -60.00
N TYR A 821 -17.93 -52.45 -61.07
CA TYR A 821 -17.43 -51.58 -62.16
C TYR A 821 -17.82 -50.10 -62.07
N ALA A 822 -18.59 -49.72 -61.05
CA ALA A 822 -19.03 -48.34 -60.87
C ALA A 822 -18.05 -47.49 -60.04
N ASN A 823 -17.10 -48.11 -59.33
CA ASN A 823 -16.20 -47.42 -58.38
C ASN A 823 -14.72 -47.80 -58.47
N ASP A 824 -14.31 -48.68 -59.39
CA ASP A 824 -12.91 -48.77 -59.83
C ASP A 824 -12.65 -47.70 -60.90
N GLY A 825 -12.70 -46.44 -60.46
CA GLY A 825 -12.12 -45.33 -61.19
C GLY A 825 -10.59 -45.46 -61.23
N GLY A 826 -10.06 -46.37 -62.05
CA GLY A 826 -8.61 -46.52 -62.32
C GLY A 826 -7.88 -47.50 -61.41
#